data_AF-A0AAN7P9R0-F1
#
_entry.id   AF-A0AAN7P9R0-F1
#
_cell.length_a   1.000
_cell.length_b   1.000
_cell.length_c   1.000
_cell.angle_alpha   90.00
_cell.angle_beta   90.00
_cell.angle_gamma   90.00
#
_symmetry.space_group_name_H-M   'P 1'
#
loop_
_entity.id
_entity.type
_entity.pdbx_description
1 polymer ?
#
loop_
_entity_poly.entity_id
_entity_poly.type
_entity_poly.pdbx_seq_one_letter_code
_entity_poly.pdbx_strand_id
1 'polypeptide(L)'
;MEVVQCREKSQFVQIVLGLITNFTSLGPSMSLGFSAIALPWLLAQDNPYKLSDNQASWFASIASIATPIGCFISGPISDRYGRKIALLSVNVVCILGWLLIVTAYYVQDCQYQLLLFGRVLTGFSTGLSSMPAAVYMAEVSTPKLRGIFITWNAMSFAFGVLLVYLFGWIMQDNWGTTAKICASFPCIGLLMIWIFMVESPSWLVSKNRLDEAKRNVCKLYDTKDCDEKIHEEIETLMTSAQRLNVDVKEKFSFKEFSRPTFFKPFLLISTFFFFQQFSGVFVIVFYAIDIVNEVKISVDPYLAICLIASMRVVGSVVVSIMSKKFGRRPLSLVSGAGMTLSMIAIAAYLIFVQENTITSLSWLPLILLIGYFFLSTLGFLTMPFAMAAEVFPSKVRGVATGLTTCIAYICNFVIVKIYPSMIKGMGNYKLFLFFGSVSLLGTVFVALCLPETKVNLCKLSILLDLKFDHVSDTAAVSRIDYQSLSAKEKNATTTEYNKLKFTGVGSNSLDQNILSKFEQAKEFSISIDKIKIIPAVAFQHLISLTELELTSINLEEIAPNAFKNLFQLTTLDLRQNNIKELPLELFQNTLSLKKLLLNKNKLITLVPNVFKTLTKLEKLSLNDNALSSLVYGVFDGLISLTVLELGENNFEKLDKDILQPLVSLENIDLSKNNIAQIDSSFFNNLSKLAYINLDDNFITNLDGSIFKGLTYLKSVTLNNNRLKSLPTNIFENNILIETLKIKSNKLQFLSSNVLCELGNLKTLDLGHNIITNIELNALKDVVNMTTLHLHNNLLTTFNKETFKDLTQLQEINVSFNKIAQIPDGLFYDVSNVVILYLNFNNLTKIEASTFEGLRHLKKLRLDHNQITNIVPSAFDNLTNLETLDLSNNCLQVIELETFTGLSHLTTLLLKENSICTIQADVFVGLKNLESLDISQNALEELPINGFKNLYSLKRLCLNGNKLKTLLKGTFSGLTNLETLDLKSNNIQRIENDVFIDTPSLSILVFNKNYLREINMSLFKDLTYLRLLDFKDNVIETFYTDLDLPLPALKILNLKNNSIRSLVNVNLSVMPNLENLQLGNNDINQIPLNFFQSLKMLTFLYLNNNKLSCFVNAPSVVSLDLSNNSIEELQPDILTHLPNLKYLNLNNNNIKAIDDLLLTSLRKLDVLDLRNNSINTNIESLN
;
A
#
# COMPACT_ATOMS: atom_id res chain seq x y z
N MET A 1 4.20 5.72 39.33
CA MET A 1 5.54 5.15 39.02
C MET A 1 5.43 3.96 38.07
N GLU A 2 4.46 3.04 38.26
CA GLU A 2 4.23 1.87 37.39
C GLU A 2 3.92 2.22 35.91
N VAL A 3 3.17 3.29 35.62
CA VAL A 3 2.88 3.72 34.23
C VAL A 3 4.12 4.22 33.48
N VAL A 4 5.09 4.81 34.19
CA VAL A 4 6.38 5.21 33.62
C VAL A 4 7.23 3.97 33.35
N GLN A 5 7.22 3.03 34.29
CA GLN A 5 7.92 1.75 34.19
C GLN A 5 7.37 0.86 33.05
N CYS A 6 6.05 0.86 32.83
CA CYS A 6 5.39 0.14 31.75
C CYS A 6 5.69 0.78 30.37
N ARG A 7 5.72 2.12 30.29
CA ARG A 7 6.16 2.85 29.09
C ARG A 7 7.64 2.63 28.76
N GLU A 8 8.50 2.56 29.76
CA GLU A 8 9.92 2.27 29.57
C GLU A 8 10.14 0.82 29.12
N LYS A 9 9.42 -0.15 29.70
CA LYS A 9 9.46 -1.56 29.28
C LYS A 9 8.89 -1.79 27.88
N SER A 10 7.77 -1.16 27.52
CA SER A 10 7.24 -1.24 26.15
C SER A 10 8.19 -0.60 25.13
N GLN A 11 8.80 0.54 25.47
CA GLN A 11 9.84 1.14 24.62
C GLN A 11 11.04 0.21 24.50
N PHE A 12 11.42 -0.49 25.57
CA PHE A 12 12.47 -1.49 25.53
C PHE A 12 12.12 -2.66 24.61
N VAL A 13 10.91 -3.22 24.68
CA VAL A 13 10.45 -4.29 23.76
C VAL A 13 10.43 -3.80 22.30
N GLN A 14 9.94 -2.58 22.04
CA GLN A 14 9.96 -1.98 20.71
C GLN A 14 11.39 -1.76 20.19
N ILE A 15 12.32 -1.36 21.06
CA ILE A 15 13.75 -1.23 20.73
C ILE A 15 14.35 -2.61 20.42
N VAL A 16 14.08 -3.62 21.24
CA VAL A 16 14.55 -5.01 21.04
C VAL A 16 14.04 -5.58 19.71
N LEU A 17 12.75 -5.41 19.42
CA LEU A 17 12.18 -5.81 18.13
C LEU A 17 12.78 -5.00 16.97
N GLY A 18 13.01 -3.69 17.17
CA GLY A 18 13.75 -2.86 16.23
C GLY A 18 15.15 -3.42 15.94
N LEU A 19 15.89 -3.84 16.96
CA LEU A 19 17.21 -4.45 16.82
C LEU A 19 17.14 -5.79 16.08
N ILE A 20 16.21 -6.68 16.44
CA ILE A 20 16.03 -7.99 15.79
C ILE A 20 15.67 -7.83 14.31
N THR A 21 14.72 -6.94 14.02
CA THR A 21 14.24 -6.69 12.65
C THR A 21 15.33 -6.07 11.77
N ASN A 22 16.23 -5.27 12.36
CA ASN A 22 17.38 -4.72 11.65
C ASN A 22 18.52 -5.73 11.55
N PHE A 23 18.71 -6.61 12.53
CA PHE A 23 19.74 -7.64 12.53
C PHE A 23 19.59 -8.59 11.33
N THR A 24 18.37 -8.89 10.92
CA THR A 24 18.11 -9.71 9.73
C THR A 24 18.51 -9.07 8.41
N SER A 25 18.74 -7.76 8.41
CA SER A 25 19.30 -7.03 7.25
C SER A 25 20.84 -7.04 7.23
N LEU A 26 21.51 -7.54 8.28
CA LEU A 26 22.98 -7.61 8.34
C LEU A 26 23.54 -8.63 7.34
N GLY A 27 23.00 -9.84 7.28
CA GLY A 27 23.45 -10.87 6.33
C GLY A 27 23.38 -10.40 4.87
N PRO A 28 22.23 -9.85 4.41
CA PRO A 28 22.13 -9.27 3.07
C PRO A 28 23.06 -8.07 2.84
N SER A 29 23.19 -7.16 3.82
CA SER A 29 24.06 -5.98 3.66
C SER A 29 25.56 -6.29 3.66
N MET A 30 26.01 -7.31 4.39
CA MET A 30 27.37 -7.84 4.29
C MET A 30 27.71 -8.26 2.86
N SER A 31 26.72 -8.76 2.10
CA SER A 31 26.92 -9.12 0.70
C SER A 31 27.33 -7.91 -0.15
N LEU A 32 26.85 -6.69 0.14
CA LEU A 32 27.24 -5.50 -0.63
C LEU A 32 28.73 -5.18 -0.52
N GLY A 33 29.33 -5.36 0.66
CA GLY A 33 30.75 -5.09 0.91
C GLY A 33 31.68 -6.27 0.61
N PHE A 34 31.15 -7.49 0.49
CA PHE A 34 31.96 -8.71 0.38
C PHE A 34 32.86 -8.75 -0.86
N SER A 35 32.43 -8.16 -1.98
CA SER A 35 33.24 -8.15 -3.21
C SER A 35 34.56 -7.42 -3.02
N ALA A 36 34.58 -6.32 -2.24
CA ALA A 36 35.79 -5.53 -2.02
C ALA A 36 36.90 -6.32 -1.32
N ILE A 37 36.55 -7.27 -0.45
CA ILE A 37 37.50 -8.10 0.30
C ILE A 37 37.91 -9.33 -0.50
N ALA A 38 36.96 -9.94 -1.21
CA ALA A 38 37.21 -11.19 -1.93
C ALA A 38 37.98 -10.97 -3.25
N LEU A 39 37.74 -9.85 -3.94
CA LEU A 39 38.34 -9.57 -5.26
C LEU A 39 39.87 -9.55 -5.27
N PRO A 40 40.59 -8.89 -4.34
CA PRO A 40 42.06 -8.92 -4.32
C PRO A 40 42.64 -10.32 -4.35
N TRP A 41 42.01 -11.27 -3.64
CA TRP A 41 42.45 -12.66 -3.59
C TRP A 41 42.04 -13.45 -4.84
N LEU A 42 40.80 -13.25 -5.32
CA LEU A 42 40.31 -13.89 -6.54
C LEU A 42 41.05 -13.43 -7.81
N LEU A 43 41.71 -12.28 -7.76
CA LEU A 43 42.53 -11.71 -8.83
C LEU A 43 44.04 -11.95 -8.65
N ALA A 44 44.46 -12.45 -7.48
CA ALA A 44 45.88 -12.71 -7.16
C ALA A 44 46.51 -13.67 -8.17
N GLN A 45 47.76 -13.40 -8.57
CA GLN A 45 48.46 -14.21 -9.56
C GLN A 45 48.75 -15.63 -9.08
N ASP A 46 48.92 -15.81 -7.76
CA ASP A 46 49.23 -17.11 -7.14
C ASP A 46 47.99 -17.99 -6.96
N ASN A 47 46.80 -17.50 -7.31
CA ASN A 47 45.56 -18.28 -7.25
C ASN A 47 45.40 -19.13 -8.52
N PRO A 48 45.38 -20.48 -8.43
CA PRO A 48 45.27 -21.37 -9.59
C PRO A 48 43.95 -21.20 -10.38
N TYR A 49 42.95 -20.56 -9.78
CA TYR A 49 41.64 -20.29 -10.39
C TYR A 49 41.35 -18.79 -10.48
N LYS A 50 42.39 -18.00 -10.78
CA LYS A 50 42.30 -16.55 -10.97
C LYS A 50 41.13 -16.17 -11.89
N LEU A 51 40.30 -15.24 -11.43
CA LEU A 51 39.22 -14.69 -12.23
C LEU A 51 39.76 -13.73 -13.30
N SER A 52 39.18 -13.79 -14.50
CA SER A 52 39.36 -12.74 -15.51
C SER A 52 38.67 -11.44 -15.08
N ASP A 53 39.10 -10.30 -15.61
CA ASP A 53 38.49 -8.99 -15.33
C ASP A 53 36.97 -8.96 -15.60
N ASN A 54 36.51 -9.70 -16.62
CA ASN A 54 35.09 -9.82 -16.91
C ASN A 54 34.35 -10.68 -15.86
N GLN A 55 34.97 -11.78 -15.41
CA GLN A 55 34.42 -12.62 -14.34
C GLN A 55 34.37 -11.88 -13.00
N ALA A 56 35.42 -11.12 -12.66
CA ALA A 56 35.48 -10.29 -11.46
C ALA A 56 34.40 -9.20 -11.45
N SER A 57 34.20 -8.51 -12.58
CA SER A 57 33.14 -7.50 -12.68
C SER A 57 31.73 -8.10 -12.63
N TRP A 58 31.51 -9.33 -13.12
CA TRP A 58 30.26 -10.06 -12.91
C TRP A 58 30.07 -10.49 -11.45
N PHE A 59 31.12 -11.01 -10.80
CA PHE A 59 31.08 -11.39 -9.40
C PHE A 59 30.69 -10.21 -8.49
N ALA A 60 31.25 -9.02 -8.76
CA ALA A 60 30.88 -7.80 -8.06
C ALA A 60 29.42 -7.42 -8.31
N SER A 61 28.98 -7.33 -9.58
CA SER A 61 27.68 -6.72 -9.93
C SER A 61 26.48 -7.66 -9.87
N ILE A 62 26.64 -8.99 -9.97
CA ILE A 62 25.52 -9.92 -10.14
C ILE A 62 24.54 -9.93 -8.95
N ALA A 63 25.01 -9.60 -7.74
CA ALA A 63 24.14 -9.43 -6.59
C ALA A 63 23.13 -8.27 -6.82
N SER A 64 23.58 -7.16 -7.42
CA SER A 64 22.77 -5.98 -7.69
C SER A 64 21.67 -6.21 -8.72
N ILE A 65 21.85 -7.11 -9.71
CA ILE A 65 20.80 -7.43 -10.69
C ILE A 65 19.78 -8.46 -10.15
N ALA A 66 20.17 -9.26 -9.16
CA ALA A 66 19.25 -10.17 -8.46
C ALA A 66 18.35 -9.42 -7.45
N THR A 67 18.82 -8.31 -6.88
CA THR A 67 18.07 -7.47 -5.92
C THR A 67 16.72 -6.97 -6.43
N PRO A 68 16.56 -6.44 -7.67
CA PRO A 68 15.28 -6.04 -8.24
C PRO A 68 14.17 -7.10 -8.14
N ILE A 69 14.50 -8.37 -8.39
CA ILE A 69 13.55 -9.49 -8.33
C ILE A 69 13.06 -9.67 -6.88
N GLY A 70 13.98 -9.60 -5.92
CA GLY A 70 13.64 -9.65 -4.50
C GLY A 70 12.75 -8.49 -4.06
N CYS A 71 13.04 -7.27 -4.51
CA CYS A 71 12.23 -6.08 -4.21
C CYS A 71 10.79 -6.20 -4.71
N PHE A 72 10.61 -6.76 -5.91
CA PHE A 72 9.29 -6.94 -6.52
C PHE A 72 8.43 -7.98 -5.77
N ILE A 73 9.05 -9.07 -5.31
CA ILE A 73 8.36 -10.17 -4.63
C ILE A 73 8.14 -9.90 -3.13
N SER A 74 8.99 -9.05 -2.53
CA SER A 74 8.96 -8.74 -1.09
C SER A 74 7.59 -8.25 -0.59
N GLY A 75 6.97 -7.29 -1.31
CA GLY A 75 5.65 -6.76 -0.96
C GLY A 75 4.54 -7.82 -0.95
N PRO A 76 4.32 -8.53 -2.07
CA PRO A 76 3.35 -9.63 -2.14
C PRO A 76 3.55 -10.71 -1.06
N ILE A 77 4.79 -11.11 -0.76
CA ILE A 77 5.06 -12.08 0.33
C ILE A 77 4.62 -11.49 1.67
N SER A 78 4.99 -10.23 1.95
CA SER A 78 4.66 -9.55 3.20
C SER A 78 3.16 -9.39 3.40
N ASP A 79 2.41 -9.02 2.35
CA ASP A 79 0.97 -8.80 2.44
C ASP A 79 0.17 -10.11 2.48
N ARG A 80 0.68 -11.18 1.84
CA ARG A 80 0.00 -12.49 1.80
C ARG A 80 0.26 -13.34 3.05
N TYR A 81 1.51 -13.42 3.50
CA TYR A 81 1.93 -14.35 4.55
C TYR A 81 2.28 -13.68 5.88
N GLY A 82 2.35 -12.35 5.92
CA GLY A 82 2.67 -11.59 7.13
C GLY A 82 4.13 -11.14 7.19
N ARG A 83 4.41 -10.22 8.11
CA ARG A 83 5.71 -9.55 8.21
C ARG A 83 6.78 -10.50 8.78
N LYS A 84 6.41 -11.37 9.72
CA LYS A 84 7.33 -12.35 10.33
C LYS A 84 7.83 -13.36 9.31
N ILE A 85 6.91 -13.95 8.51
CA ILE A 85 7.28 -14.93 7.48
C ILE A 85 8.13 -14.28 6.37
N ALA A 86 7.82 -13.04 5.98
CA ALA A 86 8.63 -12.30 5.02
C ALA A 86 10.07 -12.07 5.51
N LEU A 87 10.28 -11.82 6.80
CA LEU A 87 11.64 -11.68 7.37
C LEU A 87 12.36 -13.02 7.55
N LEU A 88 11.61 -14.10 7.82
CA LEU A 88 12.18 -15.46 7.82
C LEU A 88 12.69 -15.83 6.43
N SER A 89 11.93 -15.54 5.37
CA SER A 89 12.35 -15.87 4.00
C SER A 89 13.62 -15.13 3.58
N VAL A 90 13.82 -13.88 4.00
CA VAL A 90 15.07 -13.12 3.80
C VAL A 90 16.27 -13.92 4.30
N ASN A 91 16.23 -14.41 5.54
CA ASN A 91 17.35 -15.13 6.13
C ASN A 91 17.56 -16.51 5.50
N VAL A 92 16.48 -17.26 5.22
CA VAL A 92 16.59 -18.58 4.56
C VAL A 92 17.33 -18.45 3.23
N VAL A 93 16.90 -17.51 2.38
CA VAL A 93 17.56 -17.24 1.11
C VAL A 93 19.01 -16.78 1.32
N CYS A 94 19.26 -15.92 2.32
CA CYS A 94 20.59 -15.42 2.62
C CYS A 94 21.55 -16.54 3.06
N ILE A 95 21.08 -17.47 3.90
CA ILE A 95 21.84 -18.63 4.38
C ILE A 95 22.23 -19.50 3.19
N LEU A 96 21.28 -19.84 2.31
CA LEU A 96 21.57 -20.62 1.11
C LEU A 96 22.63 -19.93 0.22
N GLY A 97 22.52 -18.62 0.04
CA GLY A 97 23.50 -17.85 -0.72
C GLY A 97 24.90 -17.88 -0.11
N TRP A 98 25.01 -17.65 1.20
CA TRP A 98 26.30 -17.70 1.90
C TRP A 98 26.89 -19.12 1.95
N LEU A 99 26.07 -20.15 2.13
CA LEU A 99 26.52 -21.54 2.09
C LEU A 99 27.11 -21.88 0.72
N LEU A 100 26.51 -21.43 -0.39
CA LEU A 100 27.10 -21.62 -1.72
C LEU A 100 28.44 -20.90 -1.88
N ILE A 101 28.58 -19.68 -1.35
CA ILE A 101 29.86 -18.94 -1.36
C ILE A 101 30.92 -19.67 -0.54
N VAL A 102 30.56 -20.22 0.63
CA VAL A 102 31.44 -21.03 1.46
C VAL A 102 31.84 -22.31 0.72
N THR A 103 30.90 -23.01 0.09
CA THR A 103 31.19 -24.22 -0.69
C THR A 103 32.13 -23.90 -1.85
N ALA A 104 32.02 -22.74 -2.49
CA ALA A 104 32.93 -22.31 -3.56
C ALA A 104 34.38 -22.14 -3.10
N TYR A 105 34.62 -21.92 -1.81
CA TYR A 105 35.99 -21.89 -1.26
C TYR A 105 36.61 -23.29 -1.23
N TYR A 106 35.80 -24.33 -0.96
CA TYR A 106 36.27 -25.71 -0.80
C TYR A 106 36.21 -26.52 -2.10
N VAL A 107 35.23 -26.25 -2.97
CA VAL A 107 35.00 -26.97 -4.22
C VAL A 107 35.49 -26.12 -5.38
N GLN A 108 36.73 -26.37 -5.80
CA GLN A 108 37.44 -25.51 -6.75
C GLN A 108 37.01 -25.75 -8.21
N ASP A 109 36.62 -26.97 -8.58
CA ASP A 109 36.23 -27.32 -9.97
C ASP A 109 35.05 -26.52 -10.53
N CYS A 110 34.14 -26.08 -9.65
CA CYS A 110 32.95 -25.29 -10.00
C CYS A 110 32.91 -23.94 -9.24
N GLN A 111 34.07 -23.44 -8.79
CA GLN A 111 34.16 -22.27 -7.90
C GLN A 111 33.44 -21.04 -8.45
N TYR A 112 33.67 -20.69 -9.71
CA TYR A 112 33.08 -19.49 -10.30
C TYR A 112 31.54 -19.57 -10.36
N GLN A 113 31.00 -20.72 -10.77
CA GLN A 113 29.55 -20.92 -10.83
C GLN A 113 28.92 -20.84 -9.44
N LEU A 114 29.54 -21.48 -8.44
CA LEU A 114 29.06 -21.45 -7.05
C LEU A 114 29.11 -20.02 -6.47
N LEU A 115 30.18 -19.27 -6.74
CA LEU A 115 30.27 -17.85 -6.37
C LEU A 115 29.14 -17.04 -7.00
N LEU A 116 28.88 -17.20 -8.30
CA LEU A 116 27.80 -16.48 -8.97
C LEU A 116 26.43 -16.84 -8.40
N PHE A 117 26.10 -18.13 -8.23
CA PHE A 117 24.82 -18.54 -7.67
C PHE A 117 24.64 -18.06 -6.23
N GLY A 118 25.69 -18.14 -5.41
CA GLY A 118 25.67 -17.59 -4.06
C GLY A 118 25.46 -16.08 -4.02
N ARG A 119 26.10 -15.33 -4.94
CA ARG A 119 25.90 -13.89 -5.11
C ARG A 119 24.48 -13.54 -5.59
N VAL A 120 23.90 -14.34 -6.50
CA VAL A 120 22.51 -14.18 -6.94
C VAL A 120 21.56 -14.35 -5.75
N LEU A 121 21.73 -15.39 -4.94
CA LEU A 121 20.86 -15.61 -3.78
C LEU A 121 21.01 -14.54 -2.71
N THR A 122 22.24 -14.12 -2.37
CA THR A 122 22.44 -13.01 -1.42
C THR A 122 21.94 -11.66 -1.97
N GLY A 123 22.04 -11.44 -3.28
CA GLY A 123 21.44 -10.29 -3.98
C GLY A 123 19.91 -10.31 -3.96
N PHE A 124 19.30 -11.47 -4.23
CA PHE A 124 17.86 -11.70 -4.13
C PHE A 124 17.36 -11.47 -2.69
N SER A 125 18.10 -11.97 -1.69
CA SER A 125 17.83 -11.73 -0.27
C SER A 125 17.91 -10.23 0.11
N THR A 126 18.89 -9.50 -0.44
CA THR A 126 18.97 -8.03 -0.28
C THR A 126 17.71 -7.35 -0.78
N GLY A 127 17.17 -7.83 -1.91
CA GLY A 127 15.90 -7.32 -2.44
C GLY A 127 14.70 -7.64 -1.55
N LEU A 128 14.62 -8.88 -1.06
CA LEU A 128 13.57 -9.32 -0.14
C LEU A 128 13.58 -8.49 1.17
N SER A 129 14.74 -8.04 1.64
CA SER A 129 14.89 -7.28 2.89
C SER A 129 14.40 -5.84 2.82
N SER A 130 14.15 -5.31 1.62
CA SER A 130 13.94 -3.86 1.41
C SER A 130 12.69 -3.28 2.09
N MET A 131 11.60 -4.06 2.18
CA MET A 131 10.30 -3.61 2.69
C MET A 131 9.90 -4.15 4.08
N PRO A 132 10.05 -5.45 4.39
CA PRO A 132 9.36 -6.07 5.53
C PRO A 132 9.76 -5.48 6.87
N ALA A 133 11.04 -5.16 7.04
CA ALA A 133 11.57 -4.57 8.26
C ALA A 133 10.98 -3.18 8.55
N ALA A 134 10.93 -2.33 7.54
CA ALA A 134 10.43 -0.96 7.66
C ALA A 134 8.92 -0.93 7.93
N VAL A 135 8.15 -1.77 7.25
CA VAL A 135 6.69 -1.84 7.43
C VAL A 135 6.35 -2.45 8.79
N TYR A 136 7.03 -3.52 9.20
CA TYR A 136 6.84 -4.10 10.53
C TYR A 136 7.07 -3.06 11.63
N MET A 137 8.19 -2.34 11.57
CA MET A 137 8.48 -1.31 12.56
C MET A 137 7.50 -0.14 12.48
N ALA A 138 7.00 0.22 11.30
CA ALA A 138 5.97 1.25 11.19
C ALA A 138 4.64 0.84 11.83
N GLU A 139 4.26 -0.44 11.72
CA GLU A 139 3.03 -1.01 12.27
C GLU A 139 3.12 -1.26 13.79
N VAL A 140 4.31 -1.58 14.30
CA VAL A 140 4.53 -1.98 15.72
C VAL A 140 5.01 -0.85 16.62
N SER A 141 5.57 0.23 16.07
CA SER A 141 6.14 1.30 16.88
C SER A 141 5.21 2.49 17.12
N THR A 142 5.38 3.09 18.29
CA THR A 142 4.71 4.33 18.68
C THR A 142 5.11 5.51 17.77
N PRO A 143 4.23 6.50 17.54
CA PRO A 143 4.49 7.64 16.65
C PRO A 143 5.77 8.43 16.97
N LYS A 144 6.19 8.48 18.25
CA LYS A 144 7.41 9.18 18.70
C LYS A 144 8.69 8.51 18.20
N LEU A 145 8.70 7.18 18.14
CA LEU A 145 9.85 6.36 17.75
C LEU A 145 9.79 5.94 16.27
N ARG A 146 8.61 5.92 15.64
CA ARG A 146 8.41 5.50 14.24
C ARG A 146 9.37 6.14 13.26
N GLY A 147 9.55 7.47 13.33
CA GLY A 147 10.48 8.19 12.45
C GLY A 147 11.96 7.80 12.64
N ILE A 148 12.34 7.36 13.84
CA ILE A 148 13.69 6.89 14.15
C ILE A 148 13.86 5.46 13.62
N PHE A 149 12.93 4.54 13.90
CA PHE A 149 13.04 3.15 13.47
C PHE A 149 13.01 2.96 11.96
N ILE A 150 12.30 3.80 11.21
CA ILE A 150 12.33 3.77 9.74
C ILE A 150 13.77 4.01 9.21
N THR A 151 14.56 4.85 9.89
CA THR A 151 15.95 5.14 9.48
C THR A 151 16.95 4.06 9.91
N TRP A 152 16.58 3.16 10.83
CA TRP A 152 17.49 2.11 11.30
C TRP A 152 17.83 1.06 10.25
N ASN A 153 16.99 0.88 9.23
CA ASN A 153 17.34 -0.03 8.13
C ASN A 153 18.62 0.42 7.41
N ALA A 154 18.75 1.73 7.14
CA ALA A 154 19.97 2.28 6.57
C ALA A 154 21.18 2.15 7.50
N MET A 155 20.96 2.27 8.81
CA MET A 155 21.99 2.04 9.83
C MET A 155 22.46 0.58 9.83
N SER A 156 21.54 -0.38 9.74
CA SER A 156 21.86 -1.81 9.64
C SER A 156 22.69 -2.11 8.40
N PHE A 157 22.31 -1.55 7.25
CA PHE A 157 23.08 -1.71 6.02
C PHE A 157 24.50 -1.13 6.12
N ALA A 158 24.66 0.03 6.75
CA ALA A 158 25.97 0.59 7.01
C ALA A 158 26.81 -0.29 7.96
N PHE A 159 26.16 -0.85 9.00
CA PHE A 159 26.81 -1.70 9.98
C PHE A 159 27.22 -3.06 9.41
N GLY A 160 26.40 -3.68 8.56
CA GLY A 160 26.77 -4.94 7.90
C GLY A 160 27.96 -4.80 6.94
N VAL A 161 28.05 -3.67 6.21
CA VAL A 161 29.23 -3.36 5.38
C VAL A 161 30.48 -3.13 6.26
N LEU A 162 30.34 -2.46 7.40
CA LEU A 162 31.44 -2.30 8.35
C LEU A 162 31.91 -3.66 8.90
N LEU A 163 30.98 -4.54 9.30
CA LEU A 163 31.31 -5.85 9.84
C LEU A 163 32.06 -6.72 8.83
N VAL A 164 31.60 -6.77 7.56
CA VAL A 164 32.31 -7.56 6.56
C VAL A 164 33.72 -7.00 6.33
N TYR A 165 33.90 -5.67 6.27
CA TYR A 165 35.23 -5.05 6.17
C TYR A 165 36.12 -5.34 7.38
N LEU A 166 35.56 -5.30 8.59
CA LEU A 166 36.29 -5.62 9.82
C LEU A 166 36.76 -7.08 9.80
N PHE A 167 35.89 -8.02 9.44
CA PHE A 167 36.27 -9.43 9.31
C PHE A 167 37.27 -9.65 8.17
N GLY A 168 37.15 -8.89 7.07
CA GLY A 168 38.14 -8.87 6.00
C GLY A 168 39.51 -8.36 6.46
N TRP A 169 39.55 -7.34 7.32
CA TRP A 169 40.78 -6.82 7.91
C TRP A 169 41.42 -7.78 8.91
N ILE A 170 40.61 -8.51 9.69
CA ILE A 170 41.10 -9.52 10.64
C ILE A 170 41.59 -10.78 9.89
N MET A 171 40.88 -11.17 8.82
CA MET A 171 41.10 -12.41 8.06
C MET A 171 41.56 -12.12 6.63
N GLN A 172 42.62 -11.32 6.49
CA GLN A 172 43.11 -10.85 5.18
C GLN A 172 43.45 -12.02 4.22
N ASP A 173 43.94 -13.12 4.78
CA ASP A 173 44.42 -14.28 4.01
C ASP A 173 43.35 -15.33 3.70
N ASN A 174 42.13 -15.20 4.25
CA ASN A 174 41.14 -16.27 4.16
C ASN A 174 39.70 -15.74 4.03
N TRP A 175 39.34 -15.40 2.79
CA TRP A 175 37.99 -14.92 2.44
C TRP A 175 36.90 -15.97 2.71
N GLY A 176 37.23 -17.28 2.66
CA GLY A 176 36.29 -18.36 2.98
C GLY A 176 35.87 -18.38 4.46
N THR A 177 36.80 -18.04 5.35
CA THR A 177 36.51 -17.86 6.78
C THR A 177 35.63 -16.64 7.02
N THR A 178 35.88 -15.53 6.33
CA THR A 178 34.98 -14.36 6.34
C THR A 178 33.57 -14.72 5.86
N ALA A 179 33.44 -15.51 4.78
CA ALA A 179 32.14 -15.98 4.29
C ALA A 179 31.40 -16.88 5.29
N LYS A 180 32.11 -17.78 5.99
CA LYS A 180 31.54 -18.61 7.06
C LYS A 180 30.99 -17.77 8.22
N ILE A 181 31.74 -16.75 8.64
CA ILE A 181 31.28 -15.82 9.67
C ILE A 181 30.03 -15.09 9.17
N CYS A 182 30.01 -14.58 7.94
CA CYS A 182 28.85 -13.93 7.36
C CYS A 182 27.61 -14.86 7.30
N ALA A 183 27.80 -16.16 7.05
CA ALA A 183 26.71 -17.15 7.05
C ALA A 183 26.08 -17.35 8.44
N SER A 184 26.83 -17.11 9.53
CA SER A 184 26.32 -17.26 10.89
C SER A 184 25.29 -16.18 11.29
N PHE A 185 25.43 -14.96 10.78
CA PHE A 185 24.52 -13.84 11.09
C PHE A 185 23.07 -14.10 10.68
N PRO A 186 22.73 -14.50 9.44
CA PRO A 186 21.35 -14.81 9.09
C PRO A 186 20.83 -16.06 9.82
N CYS A 187 21.68 -17.01 10.22
CA CYS A 187 21.26 -18.12 11.11
C CYS A 187 20.82 -17.61 12.49
N ILE A 188 21.61 -16.71 13.10
CA ILE A 188 21.26 -16.07 14.37
C ILE A 188 20.00 -15.22 14.20
N GLY A 189 19.89 -14.46 13.10
CA GLY A 189 18.70 -13.66 12.77
C GLY A 189 17.43 -14.50 12.64
N LEU A 190 17.51 -15.64 11.95
CA LEU A 190 16.41 -16.59 11.80
C LEU A 190 15.97 -17.15 13.17
N LEU A 191 16.93 -17.52 14.03
CA LEU A 191 16.66 -18.01 15.38
C LEU A 191 16.04 -16.92 16.26
N MET A 192 16.54 -15.67 16.21
CA MET A 192 15.99 -14.54 16.95
C MET A 192 14.55 -14.22 16.53
N ILE A 193 14.24 -14.25 15.22
CA ILE A 193 12.87 -14.05 14.74
C ILE A 193 11.95 -15.18 15.20
N TRP A 194 12.42 -16.42 15.11
CA TRP A 194 11.62 -17.58 15.51
C TRP A 194 11.19 -17.48 16.98
N ILE A 195 12.14 -17.16 17.86
CA ILE A 195 11.96 -17.13 19.32
C ILE A 195 11.24 -15.86 19.81
N PHE A 196 11.68 -14.67 19.38
CA PHE A 196 11.31 -13.41 20.04
C PHE A 196 10.30 -12.57 19.25
N MET A 197 10.22 -12.73 17.93
CA MET A 197 9.41 -11.83 17.10
C MET A 197 7.94 -12.27 17.06
N VAL A 198 7.03 -11.32 17.25
CA VAL A 198 5.59 -11.50 17.08
C VAL A 198 5.13 -10.95 15.72
N GLU A 199 3.98 -11.39 15.22
CA GLU A 199 3.45 -10.89 13.95
C GLU A 199 2.74 -9.53 14.14
N SER A 200 2.74 -8.70 13.10
CA SER A 200 2.17 -7.35 13.13
C SER A 200 0.67 -7.37 13.47
N PRO A 201 0.23 -6.67 14.53
CA PRO A 201 -1.19 -6.56 14.88
C PRO A 201 -2.05 -5.97 13.76
N SER A 202 -1.58 -4.92 13.09
CA SER A 202 -2.33 -4.26 12.00
C SER A 202 -2.55 -5.21 10.81
N TRP A 203 -1.53 -6.01 10.46
CA TRP A 203 -1.68 -7.01 9.40
C TRP A 203 -2.64 -8.13 9.83
N LEU A 204 -2.56 -8.60 11.08
CA LEU A 204 -3.47 -9.61 11.62
C LEU A 204 -4.92 -9.13 11.60
N VAL A 205 -5.19 -7.87 11.97
CA VAL A 205 -6.51 -7.25 11.86
C VAL A 205 -6.98 -7.19 10.41
N SER A 206 -6.11 -6.84 9.45
CA SER A 206 -6.45 -6.83 8.02
C SER A 206 -6.80 -8.22 7.45
N LYS A 207 -6.28 -9.29 8.08
CA LYS A 207 -6.59 -10.69 7.77
C LYS A 207 -7.70 -11.26 8.66
N ASN A 208 -8.39 -10.41 9.43
CA ASN A 208 -9.47 -10.79 10.33
C ASN A 208 -9.04 -11.80 11.44
N ARG A 209 -7.76 -11.79 11.84
CA ARG A 209 -7.16 -12.65 12.89
C ARG A 209 -7.01 -11.89 14.22
N LEU A 210 -8.14 -11.52 14.82
CA LEU A 210 -8.20 -10.54 15.91
C LEU A 210 -7.55 -11.00 17.23
N ASP A 211 -7.79 -12.21 17.75
CA ASP A 211 -7.12 -12.65 19.01
C ASP A 211 -5.60 -12.78 18.89
N GLU A 212 -5.10 -13.10 17.69
CA GLU A 212 -3.66 -13.09 17.45
C GLU A 212 -3.13 -11.66 17.48
N ALA A 213 -3.89 -10.71 16.93
CA ALA A 213 -3.56 -9.30 17.05
C ALA A 213 -3.54 -8.87 18.52
N LYS A 214 -4.57 -9.19 19.31
CA LYS A 214 -4.64 -8.87 20.75
C LYS A 214 -3.48 -9.48 21.54
N ARG A 215 -3.20 -10.78 21.37
CA ARG A 215 -2.07 -11.46 22.02
C ARG A 215 -0.73 -10.85 21.64
N ASN A 216 -0.56 -10.46 20.38
CA ASN A 216 0.67 -9.83 19.93
C ASN A 216 0.81 -8.40 20.47
N VAL A 217 -0.27 -7.62 20.56
CA VAL A 217 -0.25 -6.29 21.19
C VAL A 217 0.11 -6.41 22.67
N CYS A 218 -0.51 -7.30 23.43
CA CYS A 218 -0.21 -7.40 24.88
C CYS A 218 1.23 -7.95 25.13
N LYS A 219 1.77 -8.78 24.21
CA LYS A 219 3.21 -9.11 24.18
C LYS A 219 4.13 -7.93 23.83
N LEU A 220 3.71 -7.03 22.94
CA LEU A 220 4.49 -5.84 22.54
C LEU A 220 4.61 -4.82 23.69
N TYR A 221 3.60 -4.75 24.53
CA TYR A 221 3.56 -3.85 25.68
C TYR A 221 4.07 -4.50 26.99
N ASP A 222 4.43 -5.79 26.97
CA ASP A 222 4.89 -6.58 28.13
C ASP A 222 3.91 -6.53 29.32
N THR A 223 2.62 -6.56 29.02
CA THR A 223 1.53 -6.51 30.00
C THR A 223 0.74 -7.81 29.96
N LYS A 224 0.63 -8.48 31.12
CA LYS A 224 -0.18 -9.70 31.27
C LYS A 224 -1.68 -9.41 31.20
N ASP A 225 -2.08 -8.20 31.61
CA ASP A 225 -3.43 -7.67 31.50
C ASP A 225 -3.41 -6.49 30.53
N CYS A 226 -4.28 -6.52 29.53
CA CYS A 226 -4.32 -5.50 28.49
C CYS A 226 -4.88 -4.20 29.09
N ASP A 227 -3.98 -3.29 29.50
CA ASP A 227 -4.28 -1.93 29.96
C ASP A 227 -5.31 -1.24 29.04
N GLU A 228 -6.21 -0.44 29.56
CA GLU A 228 -7.26 0.26 28.77
C GLU A 228 -6.74 0.99 27.53
N LYS A 229 -5.54 1.58 27.59
CA LYS A 229 -4.92 2.24 26.43
C LYS A 229 -4.53 1.27 25.30
N ILE A 230 -4.24 0.00 25.63
CA ILE A 230 -3.99 -1.06 24.65
C ILE A 230 -5.30 -1.46 23.96
N HIS A 231 -6.40 -1.53 24.72
CA HIS A 231 -7.75 -1.71 24.20
C HIS A 231 -8.14 -0.57 23.21
N GLU A 232 -7.76 0.69 23.47
CA GLU A 232 -7.99 1.84 22.57
C GLU A 232 -7.35 1.64 21.20
N GLU A 233 -6.12 1.17 21.23
CA GLU A 233 -5.29 1.03 20.05
C GLU A 233 -5.79 -0.14 19.20
N ILE A 234 -6.22 -1.23 19.85
CA ILE A 234 -6.88 -2.37 19.20
C ILE A 234 -8.19 -1.92 18.54
N GLU A 235 -9.04 -1.18 19.26
CA GLU A 235 -10.33 -0.71 18.76
C GLU A 235 -10.19 0.27 17.59
N THR A 236 -9.21 1.17 17.68
CA THR A 236 -8.88 2.13 16.62
C THR A 236 -8.38 1.39 15.38
N LEU A 237 -7.54 0.37 15.55
CA LEU A 237 -7.08 -0.50 14.46
C LEU A 237 -8.27 -1.25 13.83
N MET A 238 -9.21 -1.77 14.63
CA MET A 238 -10.41 -2.45 14.15
C MET A 238 -11.37 -1.53 13.39
N THR A 239 -11.61 -0.32 13.90
CA THR A 239 -12.48 0.69 13.25
C THR A 239 -11.89 1.16 11.92
N SER A 240 -10.55 1.31 11.84
CA SER A 240 -9.86 1.67 10.60
C SER A 240 -9.90 0.56 9.54
N ALA A 241 -9.78 -0.71 9.96
CA ALA A 241 -9.92 -1.87 9.08
C ALA A 241 -11.36 -2.07 8.58
N GLN A 242 -12.37 -1.76 9.40
CA GLN A 242 -13.78 -1.78 9.00
C GLN A 242 -14.10 -0.68 7.96
N ARG A 243 -13.52 0.52 8.07
CA ARG A 243 -13.66 1.58 7.04
C ARG A 243 -13.00 1.21 5.71
N LEU A 244 -11.88 0.49 5.72
CA LEU A 244 -11.22 -0.03 4.51
C LEU A 244 -12.03 -1.16 3.85
N ASN A 245 -12.67 -2.04 4.61
CA ASN A 245 -13.46 -3.15 4.05
C ASN A 245 -14.75 -2.72 3.32
N VAL A 246 -15.23 -1.47 3.49
CA VAL A 246 -16.32 -0.90 2.67
C VAL A 246 -15.82 -0.48 1.28
N ASP A 247 -14.52 -0.17 1.12
CA ASP A 247 -13.89 0.26 -0.13
C ASP A 247 -13.14 -0.87 -0.89
N VAL A 248 -12.96 -2.06 -0.31
CA VAL A 248 -12.12 -3.16 -0.85
C VAL A 248 -12.83 -4.03 -1.92
N LYS A 249 -14.04 -3.65 -2.37
CA LYS A 249 -14.66 -4.32 -3.53
C LYS A 249 -14.02 -3.97 -4.88
N GLU A 250 -13.13 -2.99 -4.96
CA GLU A 250 -12.37 -2.70 -6.19
C GLU A 250 -11.06 -3.50 -6.23
N LYS A 251 -10.97 -4.49 -7.13
CA LYS A 251 -9.71 -5.14 -7.50
C LYS A 251 -8.69 -4.09 -7.96
N PHE A 252 -7.42 -4.27 -7.58
CA PHE A 252 -6.27 -3.50 -8.08
C PHE A 252 -6.34 -3.33 -9.60
N SER A 253 -6.55 -2.09 -10.05
CA SER A 253 -6.71 -1.75 -11.47
C SER A 253 -5.46 -1.04 -11.96
N PHE A 254 -4.85 -1.54 -13.04
CA PHE A 254 -3.70 -0.90 -13.69
C PHE A 254 -3.99 0.55 -14.15
N LYS A 255 -5.26 0.96 -14.22
CA LYS A 255 -5.65 2.36 -14.49
C LYS A 255 -5.17 3.35 -13.41
N GLU A 256 -4.88 2.90 -12.19
CA GLU A 256 -4.34 3.79 -11.15
C GLU A 256 -2.90 4.27 -11.42
N PHE A 257 -2.10 3.53 -12.20
CA PHE A 257 -0.74 3.92 -12.58
C PHE A 257 -0.69 5.05 -13.61
N SER A 258 -1.76 5.21 -14.38
CA SER A 258 -1.90 6.30 -15.36
C SER A 258 -2.40 7.60 -14.72
N ARG A 259 -2.73 7.60 -13.43
CA ARG A 259 -3.17 8.82 -12.74
C ARG A 259 -1.98 9.75 -12.47
N PRO A 260 -2.13 11.07 -12.66
CA PRO A 260 -1.07 12.05 -12.36
C PRO A 260 -0.58 11.99 -10.90
N THR A 261 -1.45 11.56 -9.99
CA THR A 261 -1.17 11.35 -8.56
C THR A 261 -0.17 10.24 -8.26
N PHE A 262 0.04 9.28 -9.19
CA PHE A 262 1.08 8.26 -9.10
C PHE A 262 2.34 8.64 -9.89
N PHE A 263 2.17 9.07 -11.14
CA PHE A 263 3.29 9.22 -12.08
C PHE A 263 4.26 10.35 -11.68
N LYS A 264 3.76 11.49 -11.18
CA LYS A 264 4.60 12.63 -10.76
C LYS A 264 5.54 12.25 -9.59
N PRO A 265 5.04 11.66 -8.48
CA PRO A 265 5.90 11.09 -7.43
C PRO A 265 6.87 10.01 -7.93
N PHE A 266 6.40 9.14 -8.81
CA PHE A 266 7.19 8.02 -9.32
C PHE A 266 8.42 8.48 -10.09
N LEU A 267 8.25 9.47 -10.98
CA LEU A 267 9.36 10.05 -11.74
C LEU A 267 10.34 10.78 -10.81
N LEU A 268 9.84 11.63 -9.90
CA LEU A 268 10.66 12.38 -8.94
C LEU A 268 11.60 11.46 -8.14
N ILE A 269 11.05 10.38 -7.58
CA ILE A 269 11.79 9.43 -6.75
C ILE A 269 12.77 8.60 -7.60
N SER A 270 12.35 8.15 -8.78
CA SER A 270 13.21 7.38 -9.69
C SER A 270 14.42 8.18 -10.17
N THR A 271 14.22 9.46 -10.51
CA THR A 271 15.31 10.38 -10.88
C THR A 271 16.26 10.64 -9.71
N PHE A 272 15.74 10.75 -8.49
CA PHE A 272 16.60 10.89 -7.31
C PHE A 272 17.48 9.64 -7.10
N PHE A 273 16.90 8.43 -7.24
CA PHE A 273 17.67 7.19 -7.21
C PHE A 273 18.73 7.13 -8.31
N PHE A 274 18.43 7.59 -9.53
CA PHE A 274 19.42 7.64 -10.61
C PHE A 274 20.67 8.44 -10.20
N PHE A 275 20.50 9.68 -9.73
CA PHE A 275 21.62 10.50 -9.28
C PHE A 275 22.37 9.88 -8.11
N GLN A 276 21.66 9.24 -7.18
CA GLN A 276 22.27 8.49 -6.09
C GLN A 276 23.17 7.35 -6.59
N GLN A 277 22.72 6.53 -7.54
CA GLN A 277 23.52 5.39 -8.02
C GLN A 277 24.75 5.84 -8.80
N PHE A 278 24.59 6.81 -9.70
CA PHE A 278 25.68 7.30 -10.55
C PHE A 278 26.63 8.28 -9.86
N SER A 279 26.33 8.73 -8.64
CA SER A 279 27.26 9.52 -7.83
C SER A 279 28.49 8.74 -7.34
N GLY A 280 28.53 7.42 -7.51
CA GLY A 280 29.68 6.57 -7.17
C GLY A 280 29.63 5.96 -5.77
N VAL A 281 28.60 6.24 -4.95
CA VAL A 281 28.47 5.71 -3.58
C VAL A 281 28.61 4.18 -3.53
N PHE A 282 27.88 3.45 -4.38
CA PHE A 282 27.92 1.98 -4.36
C PHE A 282 29.16 1.40 -5.05
N VAL A 283 29.68 2.05 -6.10
CA VAL A 283 30.93 1.63 -6.74
C VAL A 283 32.07 1.60 -5.71
N ILE A 284 32.17 2.65 -4.90
CA ILE A 284 33.21 2.73 -3.86
C ILE A 284 33.01 1.65 -2.78
N VAL A 285 31.78 1.21 -2.50
CA VAL A 285 31.54 0.10 -1.55
C VAL A 285 31.95 -1.26 -2.15
N PHE A 286 31.67 -1.51 -3.43
CA PHE A 286 31.92 -2.81 -4.05
C PHE A 286 33.40 -3.03 -4.43
N TYR A 287 34.14 -1.95 -4.72
CA TYR A 287 35.56 -1.94 -5.11
C TYR A 287 36.42 -1.11 -4.15
N ALA A 288 36.10 -1.12 -2.86
CA ALA A 288 36.68 -0.21 -1.88
C ALA A 288 38.21 -0.31 -1.78
N ILE A 289 38.76 -1.52 -1.75
CA ILE A 289 40.22 -1.75 -1.67
C ILE A 289 40.91 -1.26 -2.93
N ASP A 290 40.38 -1.61 -4.11
CA ASP A 290 40.94 -1.18 -5.38
C ASP A 290 40.97 0.36 -5.47
N ILE A 291 39.90 1.03 -5.05
CA ILE A 291 39.81 2.50 -5.08
C ILE A 291 40.81 3.15 -4.11
N VAL A 292 40.96 2.60 -2.90
CA VAL A 292 41.94 3.11 -1.94
C VAL A 292 43.37 3.00 -2.49
N ASN A 293 43.67 1.89 -3.18
CA ASN A 293 44.96 1.68 -3.85
C ASN A 293 45.16 2.64 -5.02
N GLU A 294 44.14 2.85 -5.86
CA GLU A 294 44.20 3.76 -7.02
C GLU A 294 44.37 5.22 -6.63
N VAL A 295 43.87 5.61 -5.45
CA VAL A 295 44.01 6.95 -4.89
C VAL A 295 45.33 7.14 -4.13
N LYS A 296 46.14 6.08 -4.00
CA LYS A 296 47.47 6.07 -3.38
C LYS A 296 47.47 6.55 -1.92
N ILE A 297 46.52 6.08 -1.13
CA ILE A 297 46.44 6.38 0.30
C ILE A 297 47.58 5.67 1.04
N SER A 298 48.25 6.35 1.99
CA SER A 298 49.41 5.81 2.72
C SER A 298 49.07 4.90 3.91
N VAL A 299 47.79 4.64 4.13
CA VAL A 299 47.27 3.78 5.20
C VAL A 299 46.94 2.41 4.60
N ASP A 300 47.08 1.35 5.39
CA ASP A 300 46.65 0.00 5.01
C ASP A 300 45.24 0.01 4.38
N PRO A 301 45.05 -0.57 3.18
CA PRO A 301 43.77 -0.49 2.47
C PRO A 301 42.61 -1.09 3.23
N TYR A 302 42.82 -2.18 3.96
CA TYR A 302 41.78 -2.83 4.77
C TYR A 302 41.39 -1.98 5.99
N LEU A 303 42.36 -1.32 6.64
CA LEU A 303 42.07 -0.34 7.70
C LEU A 303 41.33 0.89 7.15
N ALA A 304 41.73 1.40 5.98
CA ALA A 304 41.12 2.56 5.35
C ALA A 304 39.62 2.34 5.04
N ILE A 305 39.25 1.18 4.48
CA ILE A 305 37.84 0.86 4.21
C ILE A 305 37.02 0.71 5.50
N CYS A 306 37.63 0.22 6.59
CA CYS A 306 36.99 0.14 7.91
C CYS A 306 36.69 1.55 8.47
N LEU A 307 37.62 2.50 8.33
CA LEU A 307 37.42 3.89 8.74
C LEU A 307 36.30 4.57 7.94
N ILE A 308 36.29 4.36 6.63
CA ILE A 308 35.23 4.87 5.74
C ILE A 308 33.86 4.30 6.14
N ALA A 309 33.77 2.98 6.33
CA ALA A 309 32.53 2.33 6.73
C ALA A 309 32.06 2.75 8.14
N SER A 310 32.99 2.99 9.07
CA SER A 310 32.67 3.49 10.41
C SER A 310 32.00 4.87 10.34
N MET A 311 32.52 5.75 9.49
CA MET A 311 31.95 7.09 9.29
C MET A 311 30.57 7.04 8.63
N ARG A 312 30.31 6.03 7.80
CA ARG A 312 28.96 5.76 7.27
C ARG A 312 27.98 5.36 8.38
N VAL A 313 28.39 4.54 9.35
CA VAL A 313 27.56 4.20 10.52
C VAL A 313 27.25 5.46 11.35
N VAL A 314 28.27 6.28 11.62
CA VAL A 314 28.09 7.56 12.33
C VAL A 314 27.12 8.48 11.59
N GLY A 315 27.28 8.63 10.27
CA GLY A 315 26.36 9.41 9.43
C GLY A 315 24.92 8.92 9.51
N SER A 316 24.69 7.60 9.52
CA SER A 316 23.36 6.99 9.66
C SER A 316 22.71 7.28 11.01
N VAL A 317 23.49 7.37 12.08
CA VAL A 317 22.98 7.77 13.41
C VAL A 317 22.63 9.25 13.42
N VAL A 318 23.50 10.10 12.88
CA VAL A 318 23.29 11.56 12.83
C VAL A 318 22.05 11.93 12.02
N VAL A 319 21.83 11.31 10.86
CA VAL A 319 20.65 11.60 10.02
C VAL A 319 19.33 11.18 10.68
N SER A 320 19.34 10.10 11.47
CA SER A 320 18.19 9.66 12.27
C SER A 320 17.72 10.77 13.22
N ILE A 321 18.66 11.53 13.78
CA ILE A 321 18.39 12.66 14.69
C ILE A 321 18.05 13.94 13.90
N MET A 322 18.86 14.29 12.89
CA MET A 322 18.74 15.57 12.19
C MET A 322 17.50 15.68 11.29
N SER A 323 17.05 14.56 10.71
CA SER A 323 15.85 14.54 9.85
C SER A 323 14.59 15.03 10.59
N LYS A 324 14.49 14.76 11.90
CA LYS A 324 13.43 15.31 12.77
C LYS A 324 13.47 16.83 12.88
N LYS A 325 14.64 17.48 12.76
CA LYS A 325 14.80 18.93 12.95
C LYS A 325 14.72 19.71 11.63
N PHE A 326 15.48 19.33 10.61
CA PHE A 326 15.72 20.19 9.43
C PHE A 326 14.87 19.90 8.19
N GLY A 327 14.06 18.83 8.18
CA GLY A 327 13.30 18.45 6.97
C GLY A 327 14.15 17.63 6.00
N ARG A 328 13.61 17.32 4.82
CA ARG A 328 14.21 16.34 3.89
C ARG A 328 15.05 17.01 2.79
N ARG A 329 14.59 18.18 2.30
CA ARG A 329 15.25 18.92 1.23
C ARG A 329 16.58 19.56 1.67
N PRO A 330 16.70 20.26 2.83
CA PRO A 330 17.95 20.91 3.21
C PRO A 330 19.07 19.90 3.47
N LEU A 331 18.75 18.76 4.09
CA LEU A 331 19.71 17.68 4.32
C LEU A 331 20.22 17.06 3.01
N SER A 332 19.32 16.90 2.03
CA SER A 332 19.69 16.40 0.70
C SER A 332 20.59 17.39 -0.06
N LEU A 333 20.36 18.70 0.06
CA LEU A 333 21.20 19.73 -0.55
C LEU A 333 22.60 19.78 0.05
N VAL A 334 22.70 19.79 1.38
CA VAL A 334 24.00 19.78 2.09
C VAL A 334 24.79 18.52 1.73
N SER A 335 24.11 17.38 1.69
CA SER A 335 24.68 16.10 1.28
C SER A 335 25.27 16.16 -0.13
N GLY A 336 24.48 16.58 -1.12
CA GLY A 336 24.93 16.63 -2.51
C GLY A 336 26.04 17.65 -2.78
N ALA A 337 25.96 18.84 -2.17
CA ALA A 337 27.02 19.85 -2.26
C ALA A 337 28.33 19.33 -1.64
N GLY A 338 28.24 18.72 -0.46
CA GLY A 338 29.39 18.13 0.22
C GLY A 338 30.01 16.97 -0.57
N MET A 339 29.20 16.07 -1.13
CA MET A 339 29.68 14.99 -2.00
C MET A 339 30.42 15.51 -3.23
N THR A 340 29.85 16.55 -3.86
CA THR A 340 30.43 17.21 -5.03
C THR A 340 31.81 17.79 -4.71
N LEU A 341 31.91 18.54 -3.61
CA LEU A 341 33.17 19.14 -3.16
C LEU A 341 34.23 18.07 -2.86
N SER A 342 33.87 17.00 -2.15
CA SER A 342 34.80 15.91 -1.84
C SER A 342 35.33 15.23 -3.12
N MET A 343 34.46 14.92 -4.08
CA MET A 343 34.85 14.22 -5.31
C MET A 343 35.71 15.08 -6.24
N ILE A 344 35.37 16.37 -6.38
CA ILE A 344 36.19 17.32 -7.14
C ILE A 344 37.55 17.53 -6.46
N ALA A 345 37.60 17.60 -5.13
CA ALA A 345 38.85 17.73 -4.39
C ALA A 345 39.76 16.49 -4.54
N ILE A 346 39.20 15.27 -4.54
CA ILE A 346 39.97 14.05 -4.81
C ILE A 346 40.52 14.08 -6.24
N ALA A 347 39.71 14.48 -7.22
CA ALA A 347 40.18 14.59 -8.59
C ALA A 347 41.31 15.62 -8.75
N ALA A 348 41.18 16.79 -8.12
CA ALA A 348 42.21 17.82 -8.11
C ALA A 348 43.51 17.29 -7.47
N TYR A 349 43.42 16.60 -6.33
CA TYR A 349 44.58 15.96 -5.70
C TYR A 349 45.30 15.00 -6.65
N LEU A 350 44.55 14.14 -7.35
CA LEU A 350 45.16 13.17 -8.28
C LEU A 350 45.86 13.85 -9.47
N ILE A 351 45.35 15.00 -9.93
CA ILE A 351 46.02 15.82 -10.96
C ILE A 351 47.36 16.35 -10.41
N PHE A 352 47.36 16.94 -9.22
CA PHE A 352 48.59 17.47 -8.59
C PHE A 352 49.62 16.40 -8.22
N VAL A 353 49.19 15.18 -7.91
CA VAL A 353 50.07 14.02 -7.71
C VAL A 353 50.66 13.56 -9.04
N GLN A 354 49.87 13.55 -10.12
CA GLN A 354 50.35 13.20 -11.46
C GLN A 354 51.38 14.21 -11.98
N GLU A 355 51.23 15.49 -11.63
CA GLU A 355 52.18 16.57 -11.95
C GLU A 355 53.39 16.64 -10.99
N ASN A 356 53.54 15.69 -10.05
CA ASN A 356 54.60 15.63 -9.02
C ASN A 356 54.70 16.86 -8.08
N THR A 357 53.68 17.73 -8.06
CA THR A 357 53.66 18.97 -7.26
C THR A 357 53.38 18.76 -5.76
N ILE A 358 52.63 17.72 -5.38
CA ILE A 358 52.23 17.47 -3.98
C ILE A 358 52.35 15.97 -3.69
N THR A 359 53.33 15.57 -2.88
CA THR A 359 53.52 14.17 -2.44
C THR A 359 53.40 13.99 -0.92
N SER A 360 53.38 15.07 -0.14
CA SER A 360 53.36 15.05 1.33
C SER A 360 51.96 14.91 1.95
N LEU A 361 50.89 15.01 1.16
CA LEU A 361 49.49 14.98 1.63
C LEU A 361 48.77 13.64 1.35
N SER A 362 49.48 12.51 1.48
CA SER A 362 48.94 11.16 1.18
C SER A 362 47.75 10.71 2.04
N TRP A 363 47.47 11.40 3.15
CA TRP A 363 46.32 11.19 4.02
C TRP A 363 45.07 11.98 3.60
N LEU A 364 45.22 13.03 2.79
CA LEU A 364 44.12 13.91 2.38
C LEU A 364 42.98 13.17 1.66
N PRO A 365 43.25 12.26 0.70
CA PRO A 365 42.17 11.58 0.00
C PRO A 365 41.33 10.68 0.91
N LEU A 366 41.95 10.09 1.94
CA LEU A 366 41.22 9.32 2.95
C LEU A 366 40.23 10.20 3.71
N ILE A 367 40.63 11.42 4.10
CA ILE A 367 39.72 12.37 4.77
C ILE A 367 38.60 12.80 3.83
N LEU A 368 38.90 13.05 2.54
CA LEU A 368 37.90 13.43 1.55
C LEU A 368 36.89 12.29 1.29
N LEU A 369 37.35 11.03 1.23
CA LEU A 369 36.49 9.84 1.12
C LEU A 369 35.63 9.64 2.37
N ILE A 370 36.21 9.82 3.56
CA ILE A 370 35.46 9.82 4.83
C ILE A 370 34.36 10.88 4.81
N GLY A 371 34.71 12.12 4.44
CA GLY A 371 33.77 13.22 4.31
C GLY A 371 32.66 12.90 3.31
N TYR A 372 33.02 12.36 2.15
CA TYR A 372 32.06 11.93 1.12
C TYR A 372 31.06 10.89 1.63
N PHE A 373 31.52 9.84 2.33
CA PHE A 373 30.63 8.81 2.86
C PHE A 373 29.76 9.32 4.00
N PHE A 374 30.30 10.17 4.87
CA PHE A 374 29.52 10.83 5.91
C PHE A 374 28.42 11.71 5.30
N LEU A 375 28.78 12.58 4.37
CA LEU A 375 27.88 13.53 3.72
C LEU A 375 26.84 12.84 2.83
N SER A 376 27.22 11.81 2.06
CA SER A 376 26.26 11.02 1.26
C SER A 376 25.22 10.32 2.14
N THR A 377 25.61 9.85 3.32
CA THR A 377 24.70 9.19 4.27
C THR A 377 23.66 10.15 4.86
N LEU A 378 24.01 11.42 5.07
CA LEU A 378 23.11 12.45 5.60
C LEU A 378 21.92 12.79 4.68
N GLY A 379 22.02 12.52 3.37
CA GLY A 379 21.00 12.92 2.40
C GLY A 379 20.83 11.92 1.26
N PHE A 380 21.70 11.98 0.24
CA PHE A 380 21.55 11.25 -1.02
C PHE A 380 21.37 9.73 -0.86
N LEU A 381 21.97 9.13 0.16
CA LEU A 381 21.87 7.69 0.39
C LEU A 381 20.55 7.28 1.07
N THR A 382 20.05 8.09 2.01
CA THR A 382 18.98 7.70 2.95
C THR A 382 17.62 8.31 2.60
N MET A 383 17.60 9.50 2.00
CA MET A 383 16.38 10.25 1.74
C MET A 383 15.51 9.67 0.61
N PRO A 384 16.04 9.21 -0.54
CA PRO A 384 15.21 8.65 -1.61
C PRO A 384 14.35 7.47 -1.16
N PHE A 385 14.94 6.57 -0.37
CA PHE A 385 14.23 5.43 0.24
C PHE A 385 13.14 5.88 1.23
N ALA A 386 13.44 6.87 2.08
CA ALA A 386 12.45 7.41 3.02
C ALA A 386 11.29 8.09 2.29
N MET A 387 11.56 8.84 1.23
CA MET A 387 10.54 9.53 0.44
C MET A 387 9.66 8.58 -0.36
N ALA A 388 10.22 7.49 -0.89
CA ALA A 388 9.42 6.45 -1.56
C ALA A 388 8.32 5.90 -0.65
N ALA A 389 8.58 5.73 0.65
CA ALA A 389 7.58 5.26 1.61
C ALA A 389 6.51 6.32 1.98
N GLU A 390 6.78 7.62 1.77
CA GLU A 390 5.93 8.72 2.23
C GLU A 390 5.05 9.34 1.11
N VAL A 391 5.57 9.46 -0.12
CA VAL A 391 4.94 10.27 -1.19
C VAL A 391 3.85 9.51 -1.96
N PHE A 392 3.89 8.18 -2.02
CA PHE A 392 2.90 7.40 -2.78
C PHE A 392 1.56 7.24 -2.04
N PRO A 393 0.41 7.28 -2.76
CA PRO A 393 -0.91 6.99 -2.21
C PRO A 393 -0.99 5.60 -1.57
N SER A 394 -1.75 5.47 -0.48
CA SER A 394 -1.84 4.23 0.32
C SER A 394 -2.27 3.00 -0.50
N LYS A 395 -3.13 3.16 -1.51
CA LYS A 395 -3.62 2.06 -2.37
C LYS A 395 -2.54 1.41 -3.25
N VAL A 396 -1.51 2.17 -3.68
CA VAL A 396 -0.47 1.71 -4.63
C VAL A 396 0.95 1.74 -4.06
N ARG A 397 1.13 2.24 -2.83
CA ARG A 397 2.43 2.50 -2.19
C ARG A 397 3.40 1.32 -2.21
N GLY A 398 2.93 0.11 -1.90
CA GLY A 398 3.78 -1.09 -1.85
C GLY A 398 4.41 -1.41 -3.22
N VAL A 399 3.58 -1.49 -4.26
CA VAL A 399 4.03 -1.74 -5.64
C VAL A 399 4.87 -0.59 -6.17
N ALA A 400 4.48 0.66 -5.91
CA ALA A 400 5.20 1.86 -6.33
C ALA A 400 6.63 1.91 -5.78
N THR A 401 6.77 1.69 -4.47
CA THR A 401 8.06 1.68 -3.76
C THR A 401 8.95 0.54 -4.25
N GLY A 402 8.36 -0.64 -4.48
CA GLY A 402 9.07 -1.79 -5.06
C GLY A 402 9.60 -1.49 -6.47
N LEU A 403 8.79 -0.84 -7.31
CA LEU A 403 9.16 -0.49 -8.69
C LEU A 403 10.26 0.58 -8.74
N THR A 404 10.19 1.65 -7.92
CA THR A 404 11.26 2.66 -7.87
C THR A 404 12.57 2.07 -7.37
N THR A 405 12.50 1.16 -6.40
CA THR A 405 13.68 0.48 -5.85
C THR A 405 14.28 -0.53 -6.84
N CYS A 406 13.43 -1.21 -7.63
CA CYS A 406 13.85 -2.05 -8.74
C CYS A 406 14.70 -1.26 -9.75
N ILE A 407 14.21 -0.10 -10.19
CA ILE A 407 14.95 0.80 -11.09
C ILE A 407 16.29 1.22 -10.46
N ALA A 408 16.29 1.58 -9.17
CA ALA A 408 17.50 1.97 -8.46
C ALA A 408 18.58 0.87 -8.51
N TYR A 409 18.22 -0.39 -8.25
CA TYR A 409 19.20 -1.48 -8.27
C TYR A 409 19.61 -1.94 -9.67
N ILE A 410 18.77 -1.72 -10.70
CA ILE A 410 19.20 -1.86 -12.10
C ILE A 410 20.28 -0.81 -12.42
N CYS A 411 20.08 0.45 -12.03
CA CYS A 411 21.11 1.50 -12.17
C CYS A 411 22.38 1.15 -11.39
N ASN A 412 22.25 0.59 -10.18
CA ASN A 412 23.37 0.09 -9.38
C ASN A 412 24.16 -1.01 -10.12
N PHE A 413 23.47 -2.01 -10.68
CA PHE A 413 24.11 -3.05 -11.48
C PHE A 413 24.90 -2.47 -12.65
N VAL A 414 24.32 -1.53 -13.39
CA VAL A 414 24.97 -0.89 -14.54
C VAL A 414 26.26 -0.21 -14.09
N ILE A 415 26.21 0.69 -13.11
CA ILE A 415 27.39 1.47 -12.70
C ILE A 415 28.50 0.60 -12.07
N VAL A 416 28.15 -0.42 -11.28
CA VAL A 416 29.11 -1.37 -10.69
C VAL A 416 29.74 -2.28 -11.75
N LYS A 417 28.98 -2.70 -12.78
CA LYS A 417 29.50 -3.54 -13.86
C LYS A 417 30.44 -2.78 -14.79
N ILE A 418 30.15 -1.51 -15.10
CA ILE A 418 30.96 -0.71 -16.03
C ILE A 418 32.18 -0.05 -15.38
N TYR A 419 32.24 0.07 -14.05
CA TYR A 419 33.32 0.75 -13.32
C TYR A 419 34.74 0.31 -13.76
N PRO A 420 35.08 -1.00 -13.84
CA PRO A 420 36.42 -1.42 -14.24
C PRO A 420 36.80 -0.98 -15.66
N SER A 421 35.80 -0.86 -16.56
CA SER A 421 36.00 -0.31 -17.90
C SER A 421 36.13 1.22 -17.89
N MET A 422 35.38 1.90 -17.03
CA MET A 422 35.45 3.36 -16.89
C MET A 422 36.80 3.83 -16.37
N ILE A 423 37.34 3.18 -15.32
CA ILE A 423 38.64 3.55 -14.76
C ILE A 423 39.77 3.32 -15.78
N LYS A 424 39.75 2.20 -16.52
CA LYS A 424 40.71 1.91 -17.59
C LYS A 424 40.60 2.88 -18.77
N GLY A 425 39.39 3.29 -19.15
CA GLY A 425 39.16 4.14 -20.32
C GLY A 425 39.37 5.64 -20.05
N MET A 426 38.95 6.13 -18.88
CA MET A 426 38.98 7.57 -18.56
C MET A 426 40.14 7.96 -17.65
N GLY A 427 40.71 7.02 -16.89
CA GLY A 427 41.72 7.28 -15.87
C GLY A 427 41.14 7.78 -14.54
N ASN A 428 41.93 7.68 -13.48
CA ASN A 428 41.47 7.82 -12.09
C ASN A 428 40.85 9.20 -11.80
N TYR A 429 41.52 10.30 -12.11
CA TYR A 429 41.01 11.64 -11.77
C TYR A 429 39.73 12.01 -12.55
N LYS A 430 39.60 11.60 -13.82
CA LYS A 430 38.41 11.87 -14.64
C LYS A 430 37.19 11.11 -14.12
N LEU A 431 37.40 9.93 -13.55
CA LEU A 431 36.34 9.16 -12.92
C LEU A 431 35.76 9.88 -11.69
N PHE A 432 36.61 10.43 -10.82
CA PHE A 432 36.14 11.20 -9.67
C PHE A 432 35.46 12.51 -10.07
N LEU A 433 35.92 13.19 -11.14
CA LEU A 433 35.21 14.34 -11.72
C LEU A 433 33.82 13.97 -12.25
N PHE A 434 33.67 12.80 -12.88
CA PHE A 434 32.38 12.30 -13.32
C PHE A 434 31.42 12.13 -12.13
N PHE A 435 31.86 11.44 -11.07
CA PHE A 435 31.05 11.27 -9.85
C PHE A 435 30.69 12.60 -9.17
N GLY A 436 31.63 13.55 -9.12
CA GLY A 436 31.37 14.91 -8.63
C GLY A 436 30.34 15.67 -9.48
N SER A 437 30.44 15.58 -10.80
CA SER A 437 29.52 16.24 -11.73
C SER A 437 28.09 15.69 -11.63
N VAL A 438 27.94 14.37 -11.53
CA VAL A 438 26.63 13.74 -11.30
C VAL A 438 26.04 14.14 -9.96
N SER A 439 26.85 14.21 -8.91
CA SER A 439 26.42 14.68 -7.58
C SER A 439 25.93 16.14 -7.63
N LEU A 440 26.61 17.01 -8.40
CA LEU A 440 26.20 18.40 -8.60
C LEU A 440 24.86 18.49 -9.33
N LEU A 441 24.69 17.75 -10.44
CA LEU A 441 23.44 17.71 -11.19
C LEU A 441 22.29 17.19 -10.32
N GLY A 442 22.54 16.15 -9.52
CA GLY A 442 21.56 15.66 -8.54
C GLY A 442 21.22 16.71 -7.47
N THR A 443 22.19 17.52 -7.05
CA THR A 443 21.98 18.59 -6.06
C THR A 443 21.10 19.70 -6.65
N VAL A 444 21.38 20.10 -7.90
CA VAL A 444 20.56 21.06 -8.65
C VAL A 444 19.14 20.53 -8.84
N PHE A 445 18.98 19.25 -9.19
CA PHE A 445 17.67 18.61 -9.28
C PHE A 445 16.90 18.66 -7.95
N VAL A 446 17.55 18.31 -6.83
CA VAL A 446 16.94 18.42 -5.50
C VAL A 446 16.58 19.88 -5.17
N ALA A 447 17.41 20.84 -5.58
CA ALA A 447 17.16 22.26 -5.37
C ALA A 447 15.93 22.75 -6.14
N LEU A 448 15.70 22.25 -7.36
CA LEU A 448 14.62 22.72 -8.23
C LEU A 448 13.31 21.94 -8.06
N CYS A 449 13.39 20.62 -7.90
CA CYS A 449 12.25 19.73 -8.05
C CYS A 449 11.71 19.15 -6.73
N LEU A 450 12.48 19.18 -5.64
CA LEU A 450 12.08 18.54 -4.37
C LEU A 450 11.26 19.50 -3.47
N PRO A 451 9.98 19.22 -3.18
CA PRO A 451 9.18 20.02 -2.25
C PRO A 451 9.49 19.68 -0.77
N GLU A 452 9.26 20.61 0.16
CA GLU A 452 9.45 20.37 1.59
C GLU A 452 8.26 19.59 2.18
N THR A 453 8.52 18.43 2.80
CA THR A 453 7.48 17.48 3.23
C THR A 453 6.86 17.79 4.60
N LYS A 454 7.33 18.80 5.33
CA LYS A 454 6.99 19.01 6.76
C LYS A 454 5.69 19.75 7.08
N VAL A 455 4.91 20.25 6.12
CA VAL A 455 3.67 20.99 6.42
C VAL A 455 2.57 20.67 5.40
N ASN A 456 1.46 20.09 5.89
CA ASN A 456 0.16 19.89 5.22
C ASN A 456 0.07 18.91 4.04
N LEU A 457 -0.13 17.62 4.36
CA LEU A 457 -0.56 16.56 3.43
C LEU A 457 -1.92 16.83 2.73
N CYS A 458 -2.73 17.76 3.24
CA CYS A 458 -4.01 18.16 2.62
C CYS A 458 -3.86 19.28 1.58
N LYS A 459 -2.75 20.04 1.58
CA LYS A 459 -2.48 21.08 0.56
C LYS A 459 -1.83 20.52 -0.72
N LEU A 460 -1.23 19.33 -0.67
CA LEU A 460 -0.47 18.77 -1.78
C LEU A 460 -1.37 18.30 -2.94
N SER A 461 -2.62 17.91 -2.68
CA SER A 461 -3.56 17.52 -3.74
C SER A 461 -4.18 18.72 -4.48
N ILE A 462 -4.13 19.92 -3.91
CA ILE A 462 -4.75 21.13 -4.48
C ILE A 462 -3.70 22.10 -5.05
N LEU A 463 -2.46 22.09 -4.55
CA LEU A 463 -1.36 22.91 -5.10
C LEU A 463 -0.68 22.31 -6.35
N LEU A 464 -0.89 21.01 -6.63
CA LEU A 464 -0.34 20.36 -7.83
C LEU A 464 -1.17 20.58 -9.10
N ASP A 465 -2.38 21.15 -8.97
CA ASP A 465 -3.26 21.53 -10.09
C ASP A 465 -2.96 22.94 -10.63
N LEU A 466 -2.09 23.74 -9.99
CA LEU A 466 -1.83 25.14 -10.39
C LEU A 466 -0.40 25.45 -10.85
N LYS A 467 0.50 24.47 -11.02
CA LYS A 467 1.92 24.76 -11.33
C LYS A 467 2.66 23.87 -12.34
N PHE A 468 2.01 22.98 -13.07
CA PHE A 468 2.67 22.21 -14.13
C PHE A 468 1.78 22.04 -15.36
N ASP A 469 1.60 23.14 -16.09
CA ASP A 469 1.15 23.14 -17.49
C ASP A 469 2.28 23.41 -18.49
N HIS A 470 3.53 23.47 -18.03
CA HIS A 470 4.68 23.46 -18.93
C HIS A 470 5.80 22.60 -18.33
N VAL A 471 6.54 21.93 -19.23
CA VAL A 471 7.68 21.04 -19.01
C VAL A 471 7.33 19.54 -18.95
N SER A 472 7.03 18.99 -20.11
CA SER A 472 7.31 17.61 -20.47
C SER A 472 8.59 17.57 -21.31
N ASP A 473 9.62 16.88 -20.82
CA ASP A 473 10.59 16.05 -21.56
C ASP A 473 11.95 16.01 -20.87
N THR A 474 12.39 14.81 -20.47
CA THR A 474 13.76 14.26 -20.72
C THR A 474 14.00 12.96 -19.93
N ALA A 475 14.01 11.82 -20.63
CA ALA A 475 14.85 10.66 -20.31
C ALA A 475 15.63 10.35 -21.59
N ALA A 476 16.95 10.18 -21.48
CA ALA A 476 17.84 9.94 -22.62
C ALA A 476 17.68 8.50 -23.15
N VAL A 477 16.54 8.27 -23.79
CA VAL A 477 16.45 7.57 -25.07
C VAL A 477 17.18 8.47 -26.07
N SER A 478 18.03 7.93 -26.94
CA SER A 478 18.39 8.65 -28.16
C SER A 478 17.12 8.78 -29.02
N ARG A 479 16.30 9.78 -28.72
CA ARG A 479 15.14 10.17 -29.53
C ARG A 479 15.71 10.81 -30.79
N ILE A 480 15.67 10.09 -31.90
CA ILE A 480 15.95 10.69 -33.20
C ILE A 480 14.64 11.31 -33.67
N ASP A 481 14.56 12.64 -33.62
CA ASP A 481 13.43 13.37 -34.19
C ASP A 481 13.59 13.43 -35.71
N TYR A 482 12.65 12.80 -36.42
CA TYR A 482 12.74 12.47 -37.85
C TYR A 482 12.97 13.69 -38.76
N GLN A 483 12.56 14.89 -38.30
CA GLN A 483 12.73 16.15 -39.04
C GLN A 483 14.05 16.89 -38.77
N SER A 484 14.81 16.49 -37.74
CA SER A 484 16.02 17.21 -37.29
C SER A 484 17.33 16.78 -37.96
N LEU A 485 17.30 15.72 -38.79
CA LEU A 485 18.48 15.23 -39.51
C LEU A 485 18.82 16.15 -40.69
N SER A 486 19.91 16.91 -40.56
CA SER A 486 20.42 17.78 -41.61
C SER A 486 20.87 16.97 -42.84
N ALA A 487 20.89 17.60 -44.03
CA ALA A 487 21.38 16.99 -45.27
C ALA A 487 22.84 16.48 -45.17
N LYS A 488 23.62 16.97 -44.20
CA LYS A 488 24.97 16.51 -43.88
C LYS A 488 25.00 15.23 -43.04
N GLU A 489 24.04 15.06 -42.11
CA GLU A 489 23.93 13.86 -41.26
C GLU A 489 23.33 12.66 -42.00
N LYS A 490 22.64 12.91 -43.12
CA LYS A 490 22.21 11.86 -44.07
C LYS A 490 23.39 11.09 -44.68
N ASN A 491 24.61 11.64 -44.65
CA ASN A 491 25.84 11.04 -45.20
C ASN A 491 26.83 10.52 -44.14
N ALA A 492 26.49 10.52 -42.84
CA ALA A 492 27.39 10.04 -41.78
C ALA A 492 27.35 8.51 -41.60
N THR A 493 28.54 7.91 -41.44
CA THR A 493 28.78 6.46 -41.31
C THR A 493 28.54 5.95 -39.88
N THR A 494 27.66 4.94 -39.77
CA THR A 494 27.51 3.90 -38.73
C THR A 494 27.94 4.23 -37.30
N THR A 495 26.96 4.57 -36.46
CA THR A 495 27.08 4.65 -34.98
C THR A 495 26.33 3.49 -34.31
N GLU A 496 27.00 2.79 -33.39
CA GLU A 496 26.53 1.60 -32.66
C GLU A 496 25.43 1.96 -31.64
N TYR A 497 24.15 1.75 -31.97
CA TYR A 497 23.04 1.91 -31.02
C TYR A 497 22.35 0.57 -30.73
N ASN A 498 22.41 0.12 -29.47
CA ASN A 498 21.79 -1.14 -29.02
C ASN A 498 20.27 -1.06 -28.77
N LYS A 499 19.76 0.13 -28.42
CA LYS A 499 18.33 0.40 -28.18
C LYS A 499 17.89 1.62 -28.96
N LEU A 500 16.84 1.50 -29.76
CA LEU A 500 16.34 2.58 -30.61
C LEU A 500 14.88 2.87 -30.27
N LYS A 501 14.54 4.15 -30.08
CA LYS A 501 13.15 4.56 -29.95
C LYS A 501 12.85 5.83 -30.75
N PHE A 502 11.88 5.71 -31.64
CA PHE A 502 11.42 6.78 -32.52
C PHE A 502 10.16 7.47 -31.96
N THR A 503 10.19 8.80 -31.87
CA THR A 503 9.08 9.66 -31.40
C THR A 503 9.02 10.93 -32.27
N GLY A 504 7.86 11.29 -32.84
CA GLY A 504 7.70 12.54 -33.59
C GLY A 504 6.55 12.53 -34.62
N VAL A 505 5.97 13.69 -34.91
CA VAL A 505 4.82 13.88 -35.82
C VAL A 505 5.34 14.35 -37.19
N GLY A 506 5.55 13.44 -38.13
CA GLY A 506 6.17 13.81 -39.43
C GLY A 506 5.72 13.05 -40.68
N SER A 507 5.80 11.71 -40.70
CA SER A 507 5.51 10.91 -41.91
C SER A 507 4.53 9.77 -41.65
N ASN A 508 3.77 9.41 -42.68
CA ASN A 508 2.82 8.28 -42.66
C ASN A 508 3.50 6.93 -43.00
N SER A 509 4.83 6.89 -43.16
CA SER A 509 5.57 5.71 -43.61
C SER A 509 6.97 5.61 -42.97
N LEU A 510 7.39 4.38 -42.69
CA LEU A 510 8.71 4.02 -42.17
C LEU A 510 9.75 4.02 -43.31
N ASP A 511 10.67 4.99 -43.37
CA ASP A 511 11.73 5.00 -44.41
C ASP A 511 12.78 3.91 -44.15
N GLN A 512 12.82 2.93 -45.05
CA GLN A 512 13.71 1.78 -45.00
C GLN A 512 15.19 2.17 -45.12
N ASN A 513 15.51 3.29 -45.79
CA ASN A 513 16.90 3.76 -45.95
C ASN A 513 17.52 4.27 -44.65
N ILE A 514 16.70 4.60 -43.66
CA ILE A 514 17.18 5.02 -42.33
C ILE A 514 17.42 3.79 -41.45
N LEU A 515 16.57 2.76 -41.56
CA LEU A 515 16.69 1.53 -40.77
C LEU A 515 17.89 0.66 -41.17
N SER A 516 18.35 0.76 -42.41
CA SER A 516 19.57 0.06 -42.88
C SER A 516 20.85 0.50 -42.16
N LYS A 517 20.84 1.64 -41.46
CA LYS A 517 21.99 2.14 -40.72
C LYS A 517 22.14 1.54 -39.31
N PHE A 518 21.20 0.71 -38.87
CA PHE A 518 21.09 0.24 -37.48
C PHE A 518 21.17 -1.29 -37.30
N GLU A 519 21.95 -1.99 -38.13
CA GLU A 519 21.97 -3.46 -38.19
C GLU A 519 22.32 -4.18 -36.86
N GLN A 520 23.00 -3.49 -35.94
CA GLN A 520 23.41 -4.02 -34.63
C GLN A 520 22.37 -3.82 -33.51
N ALA A 521 21.24 -3.17 -33.76
CA ALA A 521 20.25 -2.89 -32.72
C ALA A 521 19.58 -4.17 -32.18
N LYS A 522 19.45 -4.26 -30.85
CA LYS A 522 18.84 -5.42 -30.15
C LYS A 522 17.41 -5.15 -29.68
N GLU A 523 17.12 -3.89 -29.33
CA GLU A 523 15.78 -3.46 -28.94
C GLU A 523 15.33 -2.29 -29.81
N PHE A 524 14.11 -2.37 -30.31
CA PHE A 524 13.56 -1.36 -31.20
C PHE A 524 12.12 -1.05 -30.81
N SER A 525 11.83 0.23 -30.56
CA SER A 525 10.53 0.73 -30.17
C SER A 525 10.08 1.89 -31.05
N ILE A 526 8.81 1.88 -31.48
CA ILE A 526 8.20 3.00 -32.20
C ILE A 526 7.03 3.51 -31.39
N SER A 527 6.90 4.84 -31.28
CA SER A 527 5.77 5.51 -30.62
C SER A 527 5.23 6.66 -31.49
N ILE A 528 5.07 6.41 -32.80
CA ILE A 528 4.59 7.40 -33.77
C ILE A 528 3.14 7.09 -34.13
N ASP A 529 2.21 7.94 -33.71
CA ASP A 529 0.75 7.74 -33.83
C ASP A 529 0.20 7.75 -35.27
N LYS A 530 1.04 8.05 -36.26
CA LYS A 530 0.67 8.16 -37.70
C LYS A 530 1.00 6.91 -38.52
N ILE A 531 1.72 5.93 -37.98
CA ILE A 531 2.10 4.73 -38.74
C ILE A 531 0.93 3.76 -38.74
N LYS A 532 0.19 3.74 -39.84
CA LYS A 532 -0.96 2.84 -40.04
C LYS A 532 -0.59 1.52 -40.70
N ILE A 533 0.51 1.45 -41.45
CA ILE A 533 0.90 0.26 -42.23
C ILE A 533 2.39 -0.01 -42.04
N ILE A 534 2.76 -1.27 -41.75
CA ILE A 534 4.15 -1.73 -41.84
C ILE A 534 4.37 -2.39 -43.20
N PRO A 535 5.23 -1.84 -44.07
CA PRO A 535 5.49 -2.42 -45.38
C PRO A 535 6.29 -3.73 -45.28
N ALA A 536 6.27 -4.52 -46.35
CA ALA A 536 7.06 -5.74 -46.42
C ALA A 536 8.54 -5.40 -46.23
N VAL A 537 9.27 -6.28 -45.54
CA VAL A 537 10.73 -6.18 -45.43
C VAL A 537 11.19 -4.92 -44.65
N ALA A 538 10.29 -4.24 -43.93
CA ALA A 538 10.55 -2.99 -43.21
C ALA A 538 11.76 -3.06 -42.26
N PHE A 539 12.01 -4.22 -41.64
CA PHE A 539 13.06 -4.39 -40.63
C PHE A 539 14.21 -5.29 -41.10
N GLN A 540 14.34 -5.57 -42.41
CA GLN A 540 15.24 -6.62 -42.93
C GLN A 540 16.72 -6.48 -42.56
N HIS A 541 17.15 -5.26 -42.26
CA HIS A 541 18.53 -4.93 -41.92
C HIS A 541 18.81 -5.08 -40.42
N LEU A 542 17.79 -5.14 -39.56
CA LEU A 542 17.93 -5.24 -38.09
C LEU A 542 18.15 -6.70 -37.63
N ILE A 543 19.14 -7.38 -38.21
CA ILE A 543 19.36 -8.83 -38.03
C ILE A 543 19.69 -9.25 -36.58
N SER A 544 20.12 -8.31 -35.73
CA SER A 544 20.49 -8.55 -34.33
C SER A 544 19.34 -8.36 -33.33
N LEU A 545 18.12 -8.08 -33.82
CA LEU A 545 16.99 -7.68 -32.98
C LEU A 545 16.45 -8.84 -32.13
N THR A 546 16.37 -8.62 -30.81
CA THR A 546 15.81 -9.58 -29.84
C THR A 546 14.45 -9.15 -29.29
N GLU A 547 14.16 -7.85 -29.27
CA GLU A 547 12.88 -7.29 -28.82
C GLU A 547 12.39 -6.20 -29.78
N LEU A 548 11.12 -6.31 -30.17
CA LEU A 548 10.44 -5.35 -31.04
C LEU A 548 9.13 -4.90 -30.37
N GLU A 549 9.05 -3.63 -30.03
CA GLU A 549 7.89 -3.02 -29.37
C GLU A 549 7.24 -1.97 -30.29
N LEU A 550 6.05 -2.29 -30.77
CA LEU A 550 5.25 -1.42 -31.64
C LEU A 550 3.90 -1.19 -30.97
N THR A 551 3.89 -0.62 -29.76
CA THR A 551 2.70 -0.50 -28.91
C THR A 551 2.07 0.90 -29.02
N SER A 552 0.74 0.98 -29.11
CA SER A 552 0.00 2.26 -29.11
C SER A 552 0.29 3.21 -30.28
N ILE A 553 0.66 2.69 -31.46
CA ILE A 553 1.02 3.52 -32.63
C ILE A 553 -0.09 3.65 -33.68
N ASN A 554 -1.32 3.23 -33.37
CA ASN A 554 -2.46 3.18 -34.28
C ASN A 554 -2.25 2.28 -35.52
N LEU A 555 -1.38 1.26 -35.44
CA LEU A 555 -1.10 0.35 -36.56
C LEU A 555 -2.36 -0.41 -36.99
N GLU A 556 -2.72 -0.37 -38.27
CA GLU A 556 -3.92 -1.00 -38.84
C GLU A 556 -3.58 -2.27 -39.66
N GLU A 557 -2.47 -2.27 -40.40
CA GLU A 557 -2.08 -3.35 -41.32
C GLU A 557 -0.58 -3.69 -41.24
N ILE A 558 -0.24 -4.97 -41.39
CA ILE A 558 1.15 -5.46 -41.47
C ILE A 558 1.28 -6.29 -42.74
N ALA A 559 2.20 -5.91 -43.62
CA ALA A 559 2.44 -6.64 -44.85
C ALA A 559 3.05 -8.03 -44.60
N PRO A 560 2.85 -9.00 -45.52
CA PRO A 560 3.56 -10.27 -45.49
C PRO A 560 5.08 -10.05 -45.44
N ASN A 561 5.79 -10.89 -44.68
CA ASN A 561 7.26 -10.82 -44.52
C ASN A 561 7.78 -9.48 -43.94
N ALA A 562 6.96 -8.71 -43.21
CA ALA A 562 7.40 -7.49 -42.53
C ALA A 562 8.60 -7.74 -41.57
N PHE A 563 8.66 -8.92 -40.95
CA PHE A 563 9.70 -9.33 -40.00
C PHE A 563 10.78 -10.25 -40.61
N LYS A 564 10.98 -10.16 -41.93
CA LYS A 564 12.00 -10.95 -42.63
C LYS A 564 13.38 -10.71 -42.03
N ASN A 565 14.18 -11.78 -41.91
CA ASN A 565 15.54 -11.82 -41.34
C ASN A 565 15.66 -11.58 -39.82
N LEU A 566 14.57 -11.48 -39.06
CA LEU A 566 14.61 -11.29 -37.59
C LEU A 566 14.73 -12.62 -36.82
N PHE A 567 15.75 -13.43 -37.13
CA PHE A 567 15.92 -14.78 -36.58
C PHE A 567 16.20 -14.84 -35.07
N GLN A 568 16.69 -13.74 -34.49
CA GLN A 568 17.03 -13.63 -33.06
C GLN A 568 15.87 -13.06 -32.21
N LEU A 569 14.75 -12.70 -32.82
CA LEU A 569 13.64 -12.05 -32.13
C LEU A 569 13.00 -13.01 -31.13
N THR A 570 12.96 -12.61 -29.85
CA THR A 570 12.40 -13.41 -28.74
C THR A 570 11.10 -12.85 -28.19
N THR A 571 10.93 -11.52 -28.24
CA THR A 571 9.71 -10.84 -27.81
C THR A 571 9.23 -9.90 -28.90
N LEU A 572 7.96 -10.04 -29.27
CA LEU A 572 7.27 -9.15 -30.17
C LEU A 572 6.02 -8.60 -29.47
N ASP A 573 6.01 -7.29 -29.23
CA ASP A 573 4.90 -6.57 -28.63
C ASP A 573 4.21 -5.70 -29.66
N LEU A 574 2.98 -6.05 -29.98
CA LEU A 574 2.10 -5.36 -30.92
C LEU A 574 0.82 -4.87 -30.21
N ARG A 575 0.82 -4.77 -28.88
CA ARG A 575 -0.38 -4.45 -28.11
C ARG A 575 -0.92 -3.04 -28.39
N GLN A 576 -2.20 -2.82 -28.12
CA GLN A 576 -2.85 -1.50 -28.20
C GLN A 576 -2.76 -0.86 -29.59
N ASN A 577 -2.96 -1.64 -30.65
CA ASN A 577 -3.06 -1.12 -32.01
C ASN A 577 -4.44 -1.38 -32.60
N ASN A 578 -4.59 -1.14 -33.90
CA ASN A 578 -5.82 -1.32 -34.67
C ASN A 578 -5.69 -2.49 -35.67
N ILE A 579 -4.80 -3.46 -35.43
CA ILE A 579 -4.50 -4.56 -36.37
C ILE A 579 -5.74 -5.43 -36.53
N LYS A 580 -6.18 -5.64 -37.78
CA LYS A 580 -7.40 -6.41 -38.11
C LYS A 580 -7.14 -7.86 -38.49
N GLU A 581 -5.99 -8.14 -39.11
CA GLU A 581 -5.61 -9.46 -39.59
C GLU A 581 -4.10 -9.67 -39.52
N LEU A 582 -3.66 -10.94 -39.49
CA LEU A 582 -2.26 -11.35 -39.54
C LEU A 582 -2.01 -12.16 -40.82
N PRO A 583 -1.08 -11.74 -41.70
CA PRO A 583 -0.78 -12.51 -42.91
C PRO A 583 -0.05 -13.82 -42.61
N LEU A 584 -0.31 -14.86 -43.42
CA LEU A 584 0.22 -16.22 -43.22
C LEU A 584 1.75 -16.28 -43.14
N GLU A 585 2.46 -15.47 -43.92
CA GLU A 585 3.93 -15.49 -43.99
C GLU A 585 4.61 -14.61 -42.93
N LEU A 586 3.86 -13.97 -42.04
CA LEU A 586 4.39 -12.94 -41.14
C LEU A 586 5.55 -13.45 -40.25
N PHE A 587 5.45 -14.70 -39.79
CA PHE A 587 6.35 -15.28 -38.78
C PHE A 587 7.31 -16.35 -39.33
N GLN A 588 7.43 -16.50 -40.65
CA GLN A 588 8.25 -17.56 -41.26
C GLN A 588 9.73 -17.50 -40.84
N ASN A 589 10.24 -16.32 -40.46
CA ASN A 589 11.65 -16.11 -40.12
C ASN A 589 11.91 -15.69 -38.66
N THR A 590 10.90 -15.71 -37.78
CA THR A 590 11.03 -15.37 -36.34
C THR A 590 11.03 -16.63 -35.46
N LEU A 591 11.91 -17.60 -35.77
CA LEU A 591 11.90 -18.95 -35.16
C LEU A 591 12.30 -18.98 -33.67
N SER A 592 12.89 -17.89 -33.16
CA SER A 592 13.33 -17.78 -31.76
C SER A 592 12.29 -17.15 -30.83
N LEU A 593 11.09 -16.82 -31.34
CA LEU A 593 10.08 -16.09 -30.60
C LEU A 593 9.53 -16.91 -29.43
N LYS A 594 9.60 -16.33 -28.22
CA LYS A 594 9.09 -16.90 -26.97
C LYS A 594 7.81 -16.21 -26.48
N LYS A 595 7.68 -14.91 -26.75
CA LYS A 595 6.54 -14.10 -26.32
C LYS A 595 5.98 -13.32 -27.48
N LEU A 596 4.69 -13.51 -27.74
CA LEU A 596 3.93 -12.77 -28.73
C LEU A 596 2.74 -12.10 -28.05
N LEU A 597 2.77 -10.77 -28.01
CA LEU A 597 1.74 -9.96 -27.35
C LEU A 597 0.94 -9.20 -28.40
N LEU A 598 -0.31 -9.61 -28.60
CA LEU A 598 -1.24 -9.06 -29.58
C LEU A 598 -2.50 -8.46 -28.93
N ASN A 599 -2.50 -8.29 -27.61
CA ASN A 599 -3.67 -7.81 -26.88
C ASN A 599 -4.10 -6.39 -27.24
N LYS A 600 -5.37 -6.07 -27.07
CA LYS A 600 -5.93 -4.73 -27.35
C LYS A 600 -5.74 -4.37 -28.82
N ASN A 601 -6.11 -5.27 -29.72
CA ASN A 601 -6.10 -5.05 -31.17
C ASN A 601 -7.52 -5.23 -31.72
N LYS A 602 -7.68 -5.26 -33.04
CA LYS A 602 -8.96 -5.43 -33.72
C LYS A 602 -9.00 -6.73 -34.52
N LEU A 603 -8.24 -7.75 -34.09
CA LEU A 603 -8.16 -9.03 -34.82
C LEU A 603 -9.53 -9.68 -34.84
N ILE A 604 -10.05 -9.96 -36.03
CA ILE A 604 -11.39 -10.57 -36.22
C ILE A 604 -11.26 -12.07 -36.43
N THR A 605 -10.24 -12.49 -37.18
CA THR A 605 -9.97 -13.90 -37.49
C THR A 605 -8.47 -14.16 -37.47
N LEU A 606 -8.11 -15.45 -37.33
CA LEU A 606 -6.74 -15.94 -37.47
C LEU A 606 -6.72 -16.99 -38.56
N VAL A 607 -5.79 -16.90 -39.51
CA VAL A 607 -5.67 -17.87 -40.59
C VAL A 607 -4.95 -19.14 -40.10
N PRO A 608 -5.28 -20.34 -40.64
CA PRO A 608 -4.61 -21.58 -40.26
C PRO A 608 -3.10 -21.51 -40.49
N ASN A 609 -2.31 -22.17 -39.66
CA ASN A 609 -0.84 -22.23 -39.73
C ASN A 609 -0.10 -20.88 -39.58
N VAL A 610 -0.77 -19.77 -39.23
CA VAL A 610 -0.09 -18.47 -39.06
C VAL A 610 1.04 -18.52 -38.03
N PHE A 611 0.91 -19.35 -36.99
CA PHE A 611 1.93 -19.52 -35.94
C PHE A 611 2.80 -20.78 -36.11
N LYS A 612 2.69 -21.51 -37.23
CA LYS A 612 3.27 -22.85 -37.41
C LYS A 612 4.75 -22.96 -37.11
N THR A 613 5.50 -21.91 -37.43
CA THR A 613 6.96 -21.86 -37.29
C THR A 613 7.43 -21.50 -35.88
N LEU A 614 6.54 -21.06 -34.99
CA LEU A 614 6.86 -20.52 -33.66
C LEU A 614 6.98 -21.62 -32.58
N THR A 615 7.81 -22.63 -32.82
CA THR A 615 7.90 -23.83 -31.95
C THR A 615 8.44 -23.57 -30.55
N LYS A 616 9.10 -22.43 -30.33
CA LYS A 616 9.65 -21.98 -29.03
C LYS A 616 8.73 -21.02 -28.27
N LEU A 617 7.54 -20.73 -28.78
CA LEU A 617 6.62 -19.78 -28.16
C LEU A 617 6.11 -20.34 -26.83
N GLU A 618 6.34 -19.61 -25.74
CA GLU A 618 5.95 -19.97 -24.37
C GLU A 618 4.68 -19.24 -23.94
N LYS A 619 4.48 -18.00 -24.43
CA LYS A 619 3.31 -17.17 -24.15
C LYS A 619 2.74 -16.54 -25.42
N LEU A 620 1.45 -16.78 -25.65
CA LEU A 620 0.64 -16.12 -26.67
C LEU A 620 -0.51 -15.38 -26.00
N SER A 621 -0.62 -14.09 -26.32
CA SER A 621 -1.52 -13.18 -25.63
C SER A 621 -2.37 -12.44 -26.65
N LEU A 622 -3.64 -12.83 -26.74
CA LEU A 622 -4.63 -12.38 -27.73
C LEU A 622 -5.84 -11.71 -27.07
N ASN A 623 -5.72 -11.29 -25.80
CA ASN A 623 -6.84 -10.70 -25.06
C ASN A 623 -7.30 -9.38 -25.67
N ASP A 624 -8.56 -8.99 -25.47
CA ASP A 624 -9.08 -7.68 -25.90
C ASP A 624 -8.90 -7.52 -27.42
N ASN A 625 -9.49 -8.45 -28.17
CA ASN A 625 -9.56 -8.47 -29.63
C ASN A 625 -11.01 -8.72 -30.07
N ALA A 626 -11.25 -8.87 -31.36
CA ALA A 626 -12.58 -9.11 -31.91
C ALA A 626 -12.79 -10.56 -32.41
N LEU A 627 -11.99 -11.52 -31.93
CA LEU A 627 -12.00 -12.89 -32.44
C LEU A 627 -13.32 -13.57 -32.08
N SER A 628 -14.04 -14.10 -33.08
CA SER A 628 -15.32 -14.79 -32.89
C SER A 628 -15.23 -16.31 -32.99
N SER A 629 -14.22 -16.84 -33.67
CA SER A 629 -13.97 -18.28 -33.80
C SER A 629 -12.48 -18.57 -33.99
N LEU A 630 -12.09 -19.81 -33.69
CA LEU A 630 -10.76 -20.35 -33.95
C LEU A 630 -10.87 -21.42 -35.03
N VAL A 631 -10.00 -21.37 -36.02
CA VAL A 631 -9.97 -22.35 -37.12
C VAL A 631 -9.03 -23.50 -36.78
N TYR A 632 -9.36 -24.70 -37.26
CA TYR A 632 -8.50 -25.86 -37.10
C TYR A 632 -7.10 -25.61 -37.69
N GLY A 633 -6.06 -26.03 -36.97
CA GLY A 633 -4.66 -25.84 -37.36
C GLY A 633 -4.10 -24.44 -37.10
N VAL A 634 -4.83 -23.54 -36.42
CA VAL A 634 -4.31 -22.20 -36.08
C VAL A 634 -3.12 -22.25 -35.09
N PHE A 635 -3.13 -23.21 -34.16
CA PHE A 635 -2.10 -23.38 -33.14
C PHE A 635 -1.08 -24.48 -33.44
N ASP A 636 -1.09 -25.02 -34.67
CA ASP A 636 -0.10 -26.01 -35.09
C ASP A 636 1.32 -25.48 -34.85
N GLY A 637 2.23 -26.36 -34.42
CA GLY A 637 3.62 -25.99 -34.12
C GLY A 637 3.88 -25.40 -32.74
N LEU A 638 2.87 -24.93 -31.99
CA LEU A 638 3.03 -24.28 -30.68
C LEU A 638 3.25 -25.24 -29.49
N ILE A 639 4.14 -26.22 -29.66
CA ILE A 639 4.36 -27.32 -28.68
C ILE A 639 4.95 -26.88 -27.33
N SER A 640 5.56 -25.69 -27.27
CA SER A 640 6.18 -25.12 -26.06
C SER A 640 5.27 -24.14 -25.31
N LEU A 641 4.03 -23.92 -25.79
CA LEU A 641 3.14 -22.91 -25.24
C LEU A 641 2.65 -23.34 -23.86
N THR A 642 2.88 -22.50 -22.85
CA THR A 642 2.47 -22.75 -21.46
C THR A 642 1.32 -21.85 -21.03
N VAL A 643 1.25 -20.64 -21.62
CA VAL A 643 0.22 -19.64 -21.32
C VAL A 643 -0.45 -19.20 -22.62
N LEU A 644 -1.76 -19.41 -22.67
CA LEU A 644 -2.63 -18.93 -23.74
C LEU A 644 -3.70 -18.02 -23.16
N GLU A 645 -3.68 -16.75 -23.57
CA GLU A 645 -4.63 -15.74 -23.12
C GLU A 645 -5.54 -15.37 -24.31
N LEU A 646 -6.83 -15.71 -24.19
CA LEU A 646 -7.90 -15.51 -25.17
C LEU A 646 -9.11 -14.75 -24.59
N GLY A 647 -8.95 -14.14 -23.40
CA GLY A 647 -10.01 -13.40 -22.74
C GLY A 647 -10.39 -12.09 -23.43
N GLU A 648 -11.54 -11.51 -23.10
CA GLU A 648 -12.02 -10.25 -23.72
C GLU A 648 -12.07 -10.35 -25.27
N ASN A 649 -12.63 -11.44 -25.80
CA ASN A 649 -12.89 -11.64 -27.23
C ASN A 649 -14.40 -11.90 -27.47
N ASN A 650 -14.77 -12.31 -28.69
CA ASN A 650 -16.16 -12.55 -29.09
C ASN A 650 -16.48 -14.04 -29.29
N PHE A 651 -15.75 -14.97 -28.67
CA PHE A 651 -16.00 -16.40 -28.87
C PHE A 651 -17.39 -16.80 -28.37
N GLU A 652 -18.23 -17.34 -29.25
CA GLU A 652 -19.57 -17.85 -28.87
C GLU A 652 -19.56 -19.35 -28.56
N LYS A 653 -18.67 -20.09 -29.23
CA LYS A 653 -18.50 -21.54 -29.07
C LYS A 653 -17.03 -21.92 -29.12
N LEU A 654 -16.68 -23.00 -28.44
CA LEU A 654 -15.35 -23.61 -28.47
C LEU A 654 -15.43 -24.98 -29.12
N ASP A 655 -14.89 -25.10 -30.33
CA ASP A 655 -14.98 -26.28 -31.18
C ASP A 655 -13.93 -27.34 -30.81
N LYS A 656 -14.24 -28.61 -31.09
CA LYS A 656 -13.39 -29.77 -30.78
C LYS A 656 -11.96 -29.67 -31.30
N ASP A 657 -11.05 -30.27 -30.54
CA ASP A 657 -9.67 -30.58 -30.92
C ASP A 657 -8.77 -29.39 -31.32
N ILE A 658 -9.20 -28.14 -31.15
CA ILE A 658 -8.42 -26.95 -31.54
C ILE A 658 -7.12 -26.81 -30.72
N LEU A 659 -7.12 -27.23 -29.46
CA LEU A 659 -5.97 -27.10 -28.55
C LEU A 659 -5.03 -28.32 -28.54
N GLN A 660 -5.32 -29.39 -29.31
CA GLN A 660 -4.52 -30.62 -29.29
C GLN A 660 -3.00 -30.41 -29.49
N PRO A 661 -2.52 -29.45 -30.31
CA PRO A 661 -1.08 -29.19 -30.44
C PRO A 661 -0.40 -28.65 -29.17
N LEU A 662 -1.16 -28.12 -28.22
CA LEU A 662 -0.66 -27.35 -27.05
C LEU A 662 -0.34 -28.24 -25.84
N VAL A 663 0.42 -29.32 -26.05
CA VAL A 663 0.70 -30.35 -25.03
C VAL A 663 1.43 -29.85 -23.77
N SER A 664 2.01 -28.64 -23.82
CA SER A 664 2.70 -28.02 -22.69
C SER A 664 1.85 -26.98 -21.95
N LEU A 665 0.57 -26.82 -22.29
CA LEU A 665 -0.28 -25.77 -21.75
C LEU A 665 -0.59 -25.98 -20.26
N GLU A 666 -0.31 -24.95 -19.46
CA GLU A 666 -0.54 -24.96 -18.01
C GLU A 666 -1.65 -24.00 -17.59
N ASN A 667 -1.81 -22.90 -18.32
CA ASN A 667 -2.79 -21.86 -18.03
C ASN A 667 -3.51 -21.42 -19.31
N ILE A 668 -4.84 -21.43 -19.23
CA ILE A 668 -5.71 -20.90 -20.27
C ILE A 668 -6.70 -19.89 -19.69
N ASP A 669 -6.72 -18.70 -20.29
CA ASP A 669 -7.68 -17.65 -19.98
C ASP A 669 -8.67 -17.48 -21.14
N LEU A 670 -9.94 -17.81 -20.88
CA LEU A 670 -11.06 -17.68 -21.81
C LEU A 670 -12.12 -16.70 -21.25
N SER A 671 -11.77 -15.93 -20.23
CA SER A 671 -12.74 -15.08 -19.54
C SER A 671 -13.26 -13.92 -20.38
N LYS A 672 -14.43 -13.38 -20.04
CA LYS A 672 -15.02 -12.21 -20.71
C LYS A 672 -15.20 -12.43 -22.22
N ASN A 673 -15.71 -13.60 -22.60
CA ASN A 673 -16.12 -13.91 -23.97
C ASN A 673 -17.65 -14.08 -24.02
N ASN A 674 -18.17 -14.48 -25.17
CA ASN A 674 -19.58 -14.77 -25.37
C ASN A 674 -19.87 -16.28 -25.30
N ILE A 675 -19.02 -17.09 -24.65
CA ILE A 675 -19.02 -18.55 -24.79
C ILE A 675 -20.31 -19.09 -24.18
N ALA A 676 -21.15 -19.72 -25.00
CA ALA A 676 -22.38 -20.37 -24.56
C ALA A 676 -22.26 -21.91 -24.54
N GLN A 677 -21.41 -22.47 -25.40
CA GLN A 677 -21.20 -23.91 -25.60
C GLN A 677 -19.71 -24.24 -25.73
N ILE A 678 -19.30 -25.34 -25.10
CA ILE A 678 -17.94 -25.87 -25.14
C ILE A 678 -18.05 -27.34 -25.53
N ASP A 679 -17.34 -27.75 -26.59
CA ASP A 679 -17.26 -29.16 -26.97
C ASP A 679 -16.54 -29.98 -25.89
N SER A 680 -17.00 -31.20 -25.62
CA SER A 680 -16.48 -32.06 -24.55
C SER A 680 -15.00 -32.44 -24.74
N SER A 681 -14.50 -32.41 -25.98
CA SER A 681 -13.11 -32.74 -26.32
C SER A 681 -12.16 -31.53 -26.35
N PHE A 682 -12.65 -30.32 -26.06
CA PHE A 682 -11.86 -29.09 -26.20
C PHE A 682 -10.55 -29.10 -25.39
N PHE A 683 -10.56 -29.67 -24.18
CA PHE A 683 -9.38 -29.77 -23.30
C PHE A 683 -8.70 -31.15 -23.33
N ASN A 684 -9.09 -32.06 -24.22
CA ASN A 684 -8.52 -33.41 -24.23
C ASN A 684 -7.00 -33.39 -24.41
N ASN A 685 -6.31 -34.30 -23.72
CA ASN A 685 -4.85 -34.49 -23.77
C ASN A 685 -3.98 -33.35 -23.21
N LEU A 686 -4.57 -32.35 -22.53
CA LEU A 686 -3.84 -31.26 -21.86
C LEU A 686 -3.48 -31.61 -20.41
N SER A 687 -2.70 -32.68 -20.21
CA SER A 687 -2.42 -33.24 -18.88
C SER A 687 -1.67 -32.32 -17.91
N LYS A 688 -1.02 -31.26 -18.41
CA LYS A 688 -0.33 -30.24 -17.60
C LYS A 688 -1.21 -29.06 -17.20
N LEU A 689 -2.45 -28.99 -17.69
CA LEU A 689 -3.33 -27.85 -17.45
C LEU A 689 -3.70 -27.76 -15.97
N ALA A 690 -3.30 -26.66 -15.33
CA ALA A 690 -3.47 -26.43 -13.91
C ALA A 690 -4.55 -25.38 -13.60
N TYR A 691 -4.73 -24.42 -14.51
CA TYR A 691 -5.61 -23.27 -14.33
C TYR A 691 -6.50 -23.07 -15.55
N ILE A 692 -7.82 -23.07 -15.29
CA ILE A 692 -8.84 -22.77 -16.30
C ILE A 692 -9.65 -21.58 -15.79
N ASN A 693 -9.62 -20.49 -16.55
CA ASN A 693 -10.47 -19.33 -16.31
C ASN A 693 -11.53 -19.20 -17.40
N LEU A 694 -12.79 -19.43 -17.01
CA LEU A 694 -13.98 -19.31 -17.86
C LEU A 694 -14.93 -18.22 -17.30
N ASP A 695 -14.45 -17.34 -16.44
CA ASP A 695 -15.26 -16.28 -15.82
C ASP A 695 -15.89 -15.35 -16.88
N ASP A 696 -17.01 -14.73 -16.55
CA ASP A 696 -17.66 -13.70 -17.38
C ASP A 696 -18.00 -14.22 -18.80
N ASN A 697 -18.74 -15.32 -18.88
CA ASN A 697 -19.20 -15.93 -20.15
C ASN A 697 -20.71 -16.21 -20.11
N PHE A 698 -21.24 -16.88 -21.14
CA PHE A 698 -22.65 -17.23 -21.23
C PHE A 698 -22.92 -18.74 -21.11
N ILE A 699 -22.00 -19.49 -20.48
CA ILE A 699 -22.07 -20.95 -20.40
C ILE A 699 -23.33 -21.34 -19.63
N THR A 700 -24.17 -22.16 -20.27
CA THR A 700 -25.45 -22.60 -19.69
C THR A 700 -25.37 -23.97 -19.05
N ASN A 701 -24.59 -24.88 -19.66
CA ASN A 701 -24.35 -26.24 -19.20
C ASN A 701 -22.90 -26.63 -19.53
N LEU A 702 -22.36 -27.60 -18.81
CA LEU A 702 -21.08 -28.23 -19.07
C LEU A 702 -21.29 -29.72 -19.30
N ASP A 703 -20.48 -30.33 -20.17
CA ASP A 703 -20.44 -31.78 -20.32
C ASP A 703 -19.72 -32.41 -19.12
N GLY A 704 -20.18 -33.58 -18.67
CA GLY A 704 -19.56 -34.29 -17.53
C GLY A 704 -18.13 -34.78 -17.79
N SER A 705 -17.69 -34.83 -19.05
CA SER A 705 -16.36 -35.28 -19.43
C SER A 705 -15.38 -34.16 -19.78
N ILE A 706 -15.79 -32.89 -19.66
CA ILE A 706 -15.00 -31.72 -20.12
C ILE A 706 -13.63 -31.59 -19.46
N PHE A 707 -13.46 -32.05 -18.21
CA PHE A 707 -12.20 -32.02 -17.46
C PHE A 707 -11.51 -33.38 -17.36
N LYS A 708 -11.99 -34.37 -18.12
CA LYS A 708 -11.45 -35.73 -18.10
C LYS A 708 -10.01 -35.73 -18.59
N GLY A 709 -9.12 -36.37 -17.82
CA GLY A 709 -7.70 -36.46 -18.14
C GLY A 709 -6.85 -35.26 -17.71
N LEU A 710 -7.46 -34.21 -17.14
CA LEU A 710 -6.75 -33.06 -16.56
C LEU A 710 -6.27 -33.36 -15.13
N THR A 711 -5.31 -34.28 -15.02
CA THR A 711 -4.86 -34.82 -13.72
C THR A 711 -4.10 -33.81 -12.86
N TYR A 712 -3.64 -32.69 -13.44
CA TYR A 712 -2.92 -31.63 -12.73
C TYR A 712 -3.77 -30.38 -12.41
N LEU A 713 -5.08 -30.46 -12.61
CA LEU A 713 -6.01 -29.34 -12.45
C LEU A 713 -6.12 -28.91 -10.98
N LYS A 714 -5.79 -27.64 -10.69
CA LYS A 714 -5.79 -27.08 -9.33
C LYS A 714 -6.90 -26.07 -9.09
N SER A 715 -7.30 -25.35 -10.14
CA SER A 715 -8.29 -24.28 -10.03
C SER A 715 -9.15 -24.20 -11.28
N VAL A 716 -10.46 -24.16 -11.05
CA VAL A 716 -11.47 -23.90 -12.08
C VAL A 716 -12.32 -22.72 -11.63
N THR A 717 -12.38 -21.68 -12.47
CA THR A 717 -13.25 -20.53 -12.24
C THR A 717 -14.27 -20.40 -13.36
N LEU A 718 -15.53 -20.35 -12.96
CA LEU A 718 -16.73 -20.31 -13.78
C LEU A 718 -17.63 -19.16 -13.35
N ASN A 719 -17.08 -18.10 -12.75
CA ASN A 719 -17.88 -17.01 -12.20
C ASN A 719 -18.64 -16.26 -13.28
N ASN A 720 -19.75 -15.62 -12.93
CA ASN A 720 -20.52 -14.77 -13.85
C ASN A 720 -20.88 -15.51 -15.15
N ASN A 721 -21.44 -16.72 -15.02
CA ASN A 721 -21.95 -17.52 -16.14
C ASN A 721 -23.46 -17.74 -15.99
N ARG A 722 -24.05 -18.66 -16.76
CA ARG A 722 -25.48 -18.97 -16.76
C ARG A 722 -25.77 -20.42 -16.37
N LEU A 723 -24.85 -21.06 -15.63
CA LEU A 723 -24.95 -22.46 -15.23
C LEU A 723 -26.17 -22.69 -14.34
N LYS A 724 -27.04 -23.62 -14.72
CA LYS A 724 -28.23 -23.99 -13.93
C LYS A 724 -27.98 -25.15 -12.97
N SER A 725 -27.07 -26.04 -13.35
CA SER A 725 -26.62 -27.19 -12.57
C SER A 725 -25.20 -27.58 -13.00
N LEU A 726 -24.57 -28.47 -12.24
CA LEU A 726 -23.34 -29.16 -12.61
C LEU A 726 -23.63 -30.65 -12.81
N PRO A 727 -23.05 -31.31 -13.81
CA PRO A 727 -23.07 -32.77 -13.92
C PRO A 727 -22.40 -33.43 -12.70
N THR A 728 -22.91 -34.58 -12.28
CA THR A 728 -22.41 -35.28 -11.07
C THR A 728 -20.97 -35.76 -11.16
N ASN A 729 -20.47 -36.04 -12.37
CA ASN A 729 -19.14 -36.62 -12.58
C ASN A 729 -18.16 -35.62 -13.22
N ILE A 730 -18.47 -34.32 -13.19
CA ILE A 730 -17.68 -33.31 -13.91
C ILE A 730 -16.22 -33.22 -13.45
N PHE A 731 -15.94 -33.57 -12.19
CA PHE A 731 -14.59 -33.52 -11.59
C PHE A 731 -13.98 -34.90 -11.30
N GLU A 732 -14.49 -35.95 -11.95
CA GLU A 732 -14.00 -37.33 -11.75
C GLU A 732 -12.48 -37.42 -11.99
N ASN A 733 -11.73 -37.93 -10.99
CA ASN A 733 -10.26 -37.99 -10.98
C ASN A 733 -9.51 -36.64 -10.96
N ASN A 734 -10.17 -35.49 -10.74
CA ASN A 734 -9.50 -34.18 -10.57
C ASN A 734 -9.19 -33.88 -9.08
N ILE A 735 -8.55 -34.83 -8.40
CA ILE A 735 -8.32 -34.82 -6.94
C ILE A 735 -7.44 -33.67 -6.41
N LEU A 736 -6.76 -32.94 -7.30
CA LEU A 736 -5.86 -31.83 -6.95
C LEU A 736 -6.56 -30.46 -6.93
N ILE A 737 -7.86 -30.39 -7.22
CA ILE A 737 -8.60 -29.12 -7.18
C ILE A 737 -8.61 -28.59 -5.75
N GLU A 738 -8.01 -27.41 -5.57
CA GLU A 738 -7.99 -26.70 -4.29
C GLU A 738 -9.04 -25.57 -4.25
N THR A 739 -9.42 -25.06 -5.42
CA THR A 739 -10.29 -23.89 -5.56
C THR A 739 -11.32 -24.12 -6.66
N LEU A 740 -12.59 -24.04 -6.27
CA LEU A 740 -13.73 -24.09 -7.16
C LEU A 740 -14.59 -22.84 -6.96
N LYS A 741 -14.67 -22.01 -8.00
CA LYS A 741 -15.45 -20.76 -7.97
C LYS A 741 -16.51 -20.77 -9.05
N ILE A 742 -17.77 -20.74 -8.63
CA ILE A 742 -18.95 -20.79 -9.50
C ILE A 742 -19.92 -19.68 -9.05
N LYS A 743 -19.37 -18.55 -8.63
CA LYS A 743 -20.12 -17.39 -8.15
C LYS A 743 -20.93 -16.76 -9.28
N SER A 744 -22.05 -16.13 -8.97
CA SER A 744 -22.86 -15.38 -9.95
C SER A 744 -23.30 -16.26 -11.13
N ASN A 745 -23.89 -17.41 -10.81
CA ASN A 745 -24.49 -18.32 -11.79
C ASN A 745 -26.01 -18.46 -11.50
N LYS A 746 -26.64 -19.49 -12.07
CA LYS A 746 -28.06 -19.79 -11.89
C LYS A 746 -28.27 -21.15 -11.22
N LEU A 747 -27.31 -21.60 -10.40
CA LEU A 747 -27.41 -22.89 -9.70
C LEU A 747 -28.61 -22.87 -8.76
N GLN A 748 -29.49 -23.86 -8.89
CA GLN A 748 -30.71 -23.97 -8.06
C GLN A 748 -30.53 -24.86 -6.83
N PHE A 749 -29.62 -25.82 -6.90
CA PHE A 749 -29.32 -26.76 -5.83
C PHE A 749 -27.84 -27.17 -5.92
N LEU A 750 -27.30 -27.64 -4.80
CA LEU A 750 -26.02 -28.36 -4.77
C LEU A 750 -26.31 -29.85 -4.57
N SER A 751 -26.16 -30.65 -5.63
CA SER A 751 -26.47 -32.07 -5.58
C SER A 751 -25.41 -32.91 -4.88
N SER A 752 -25.86 -34.02 -4.33
CA SER A 752 -25.01 -35.12 -3.89
C SER A 752 -24.11 -35.59 -5.04
N ASN A 753 -22.86 -35.89 -4.72
CA ASN A 753 -21.79 -36.36 -5.63
C ASN A 753 -21.17 -35.35 -6.60
N VAL A 754 -21.69 -34.13 -6.77
CA VAL A 754 -21.05 -33.12 -7.66
C VAL A 754 -19.61 -32.79 -7.22
N LEU A 755 -19.33 -32.86 -5.91
CA LEU A 755 -18.02 -32.59 -5.32
C LEU A 755 -17.29 -33.87 -4.88
N CYS A 756 -17.69 -35.03 -5.41
CA CYS A 756 -17.08 -36.32 -5.07
C CYS A 756 -15.57 -36.30 -5.33
N GLU A 757 -14.80 -36.93 -4.46
CA GLU A 757 -13.32 -37.04 -4.53
C GLU A 757 -12.53 -35.73 -4.39
N LEU A 758 -13.20 -34.58 -4.17
CA LEU A 758 -12.54 -33.28 -3.99
C LEU A 758 -11.99 -33.05 -2.57
N GLY A 759 -11.29 -34.05 -2.03
CA GLY A 759 -10.75 -34.02 -0.66
C GLY A 759 -9.73 -32.91 -0.40
N ASN A 760 -9.11 -32.34 -1.44
CA ASN A 760 -8.16 -31.23 -1.32
C ASN A 760 -8.82 -29.85 -1.48
N LEU A 761 -10.14 -29.79 -1.68
CA LEU A 761 -10.84 -28.53 -1.87
C LEU A 761 -10.78 -27.68 -0.60
N LYS A 762 -10.20 -26.49 -0.72
CA LYS A 762 -10.06 -25.54 0.40
C LYS A 762 -11.10 -24.44 0.35
N THR A 763 -11.48 -24.04 -0.86
CA THR A 763 -12.40 -22.92 -1.11
C THR A 763 -13.47 -23.34 -2.10
N LEU A 764 -14.71 -23.24 -1.65
CA LEU A 764 -15.91 -23.38 -2.46
C LEU A 764 -16.69 -22.05 -2.45
N ASP A 765 -16.72 -21.38 -3.59
CA ASP A 765 -17.51 -20.15 -3.78
C ASP A 765 -18.71 -20.39 -4.68
N LEU A 766 -19.88 -20.44 -4.05
CA LEU A 766 -21.20 -20.59 -4.66
C LEU A 766 -22.06 -19.33 -4.47
N GLY A 767 -21.45 -18.19 -4.13
CA GLY A 767 -22.19 -16.96 -3.87
C GLY A 767 -22.95 -16.44 -5.10
N HIS A 768 -23.97 -15.61 -4.91
CA HIS A 768 -24.76 -15.03 -6.01
C HIS A 768 -25.36 -16.07 -6.97
N ASN A 769 -25.85 -17.19 -6.44
CA ASN A 769 -26.63 -18.15 -7.21
C ASN A 769 -28.12 -18.07 -6.82
N ILE A 770 -28.92 -19.04 -7.25
CA ILE A 770 -30.33 -19.16 -6.87
C ILE A 770 -30.55 -20.45 -6.06
N ILE A 771 -29.56 -20.85 -5.26
CA ILE A 771 -29.58 -22.10 -4.52
C ILE A 771 -30.67 -22.03 -3.45
N THR A 772 -31.66 -22.91 -3.54
CA THR A 772 -32.75 -23.03 -2.56
C THR A 772 -32.45 -24.06 -1.47
N ASN A 773 -31.66 -25.08 -1.79
CA ASN A 773 -31.32 -26.17 -0.89
C ASN A 773 -29.96 -26.81 -1.24
N ILE A 774 -29.31 -27.35 -0.21
CA ILE A 774 -28.12 -28.20 -0.33
C ILE A 774 -28.57 -29.63 -0.02
N GLU A 775 -28.37 -30.56 -0.95
CA GLU A 775 -28.75 -31.96 -0.73
C GLU A 775 -27.94 -32.59 0.41
N LEU A 776 -28.54 -33.59 1.07
CA LEU A 776 -27.86 -34.36 2.10
C LEU A 776 -26.56 -34.96 1.54
N ASN A 777 -25.48 -34.86 2.30
CA ASN A 777 -24.15 -35.35 1.93
C ASN A 777 -23.49 -34.68 0.72
N ALA A 778 -24.02 -33.55 0.21
CA ALA A 778 -23.39 -32.84 -0.91
C ALA A 778 -21.97 -32.32 -0.58
N LEU A 779 -21.67 -32.11 0.71
CA LEU A 779 -20.36 -31.64 1.20
C LEU A 779 -19.53 -32.75 1.88
N LYS A 780 -19.94 -34.02 1.83
CA LYS A 780 -19.33 -35.11 2.64
C LYS A 780 -17.83 -35.32 2.36
N ASP A 781 -17.39 -35.15 1.11
CA ASP A 781 -16.04 -35.51 0.66
C ASP A 781 -15.08 -34.31 0.66
N VAL A 782 -15.56 -33.09 0.96
CA VAL A 782 -14.74 -31.86 0.98
C VAL A 782 -14.25 -31.52 2.39
N VAL A 783 -13.72 -32.53 3.09
CA VAL A 783 -13.36 -32.47 4.52
C VAL A 783 -12.27 -31.46 4.87
N ASN A 784 -11.41 -31.09 3.91
CA ASN A 784 -10.36 -30.07 4.09
C ASN A 784 -10.83 -28.65 3.73
N MET A 785 -12.12 -28.45 3.50
CA MET A 785 -12.68 -27.14 3.18
C MET A 785 -12.54 -26.19 4.36
N THR A 786 -11.96 -25.02 4.09
CA THR A 786 -11.73 -23.98 5.10
C THR A 786 -12.71 -22.82 4.94
N THR A 787 -13.17 -22.58 3.71
CA THR A 787 -14.01 -21.44 3.34
C THR A 787 -15.18 -21.92 2.51
N LEU A 788 -16.39 -21.64 3.02
CA LEU A 788 -17.64 -21.90 2.31
C LEU A 788 -18.42 -20.60 2.12
N HIS A 789 -18.58 -20.20 0.86
CA HIS A 789 -19.36 -19.03 0.48
C HIS A 789 -20.65 -19.43 -0.22
N LEU A 790 -21.77 -19.17 0.46
CA LEU A 790 -23.15 -19.40 0.01
C LEU A 790 -23.97 -18.11 0.02
N HIS A 791 -23.31 -16.96 0.10
CA HIS A 791 -23.97 -15.68 0.24
C HIS A 791 -24.76 -15.27 -1.02
N ASN A 792 -25.79 -14.43 -0.89
CA ASN A 792 -26.66 -14.06 -2.02
C ASN A 792 -27.23 -15.29 -2.74
N ASN A 793 -27.91 -16.15 -2.01
CA ASN A 793 -28.66 -17.30 -2.53
C ASN A 793 -30.12 -17.23 -2.03
N LEU A 794 -30.88 -18.31 -2.21
CA LEU A 794 -32.28 -18.41 -1.81
C LEU A 794 -32.50 -19.46 -0.71
N LEU A 795 -31.47 -19.77 0.06
CA LEU A 795 -31.54 -20.77 1.13
C LEU A 795 -32.55 -20.34 2.20
N THR A 796 -33.44 -21.23 2.58
CA THR A 796 -34.46 -20.98 3.63
C THR A 796 -34.17 -21.71 4.94
N THR A 797 -33.44 -22.82 4.87
CA THR A 797 -33.04 -23.64 6.02
C THR A 797 -31.83 -24.51 5.67
N PHE A 798 -31.24 -25.14 6.68
CA PHE A 798 -30.20 -26.17 6.54
C PHE A 798 -30.71 -27.52 7.05
N ASN A 799 -30.05 -28.59 6.64
CA ASN A 799 -30.13 -29.85 7.36
C ASN A 799 -29.11 -29.81 8.51
N LYS A 800 -29.42 -30.36 9.69
CA LYS A 800 -28.48 -30.41 10.81
C LYS A 800 -27.15 -31.10 10.48
N GLU A 801 -27.14 -32.02 9.51
CA GLU A 801 -25.94 -32.73 9.06
C GLU A 801 -25.22 -32.03 7.89
N THR A 802 -25.64 -30.84 7.45
CA THR A 802 -25.04 -30.16 6.30
C THR A 802 -23.54 -29.90 6.49
N PHE A 803 -23.08 -29.61 7.72
CA PHE A 803 -21.67 -29.34 8.03
C PHE A 803 -20.97 -30.48 8.78
N LYS A 804 -21.57 -31.67 8.78
CA LYS A 804 -21.01 -32.84 9.46
C LYS A 804 -19.60 -33.14 8.95
N ASP A 805 -18.70 -33.46 9.87
CA ASP A 805 -17.29 -33.78 9.62
C ASP A 805 -16.44 -32.66 8.96
N LEU A 806 -16.97 -31.46 8.71
CA LEU A 806 -16.24 -30.31 8.14
C LEU A 806 -15.38 -29.58 9.18
N THR A 807 -14.57 -30.34 9.91
CA THR A 807 -13.82 -29.87 11.08
C THR A 807 -12.81 -28.76 10.76
N GLN A 808 -12.38 -28.61 9.50
CA GLN A 808 -11.44 -27.59 9.06
C GLN A 808 -12.09 -26.25 8.69
N LEU A 809 -13.42 -26.16 8.76
CA LEU A 809 -14.17 -24.98 8.34
C LEU A 809 -13.90 -23.81 9.30
N GLN A 810 -13.44 -22.69 8.75
CA GLN A 810 -13.07 -21.49 9.51
C GLN A 810 -14.00 -20.32 9.21
N GLU A 811 -14.50 -20.24 7.97
CA GLU A 811 -15.40 -19.17 7.54
C GLU A 811 -16.63 -19.77 6.85
N ILE A 812 -17.80 -19.41 7.39
CA ILE A 812 -19.10 -19.70 6.80
C ILE A 812 -19.77 -18.38 6.44
N ASN A 813 -20.00 -18.17 5.16
CA ASN A 813 -20.75 -17.02 4.68
C ASN A 813 -22.07 -17.43 4.05
N VAL A 814 -23.15 -17.28 4.81
CA VAL A 814 -24.53 -17.55 4.40
C VAL A 814 -25.39 -16.28 4.42
N SER A 815 -24.74 -15.10 4.36
CA SER A 815 -25.41 -13.81 4.34
C SER A 815 -26.25 -13.60 3.07
N PHE A 816 -27.22 -12.69 3.11
CA PHE A 816 -28.11 -12.42 1.96
C PHE A 816 -28.81 -13.68 1.46
N ASN A 817 -29.43 -14.43 2.37
CA ASN A 817 -30.28 -15.58 2.07
C ASN A 817 -31.68 -15.33 2.66
N LYS A 818 -32.52 -16.37 2.71
CA LYS A 818 -33.87 -16.32 3.28
C LYS A 818 -33.99 -17.22 4.51
N ILE A 819 -32.88 -17.44 5.22
CA ILE A 819 -32.83 -18.38 6.34
C ILE A 819 -33.68 -17.83 7.47
N ALA A 820 -34.74 -18.56 7.82
CA ALA A 820 -35.67 -18.14 8.86
C ALA A 820 -35.34 -18.76 10.23
N GLN A 821 -34.71 -19.94 10.22
CA GLN A 821 -34.35 -20.70 11.43
C GLN A 821 -33.06 -21.47 11.20
N ILE A 822 -32.31 -21.66 12.28
CA ILE A 822 -31.10 -22.49 12.33
C ILE A 822 -31.48 -23.77 13.11
N PRO A 823 -31.34 -24.97 12.54
CA PRO A 823 -31.60 -26.21 13.25
C PRO A 823 -30.60 -26.45 14.39
N ASP A 824 -31.08 -27.06 15.48
CA ASP A 824 -30.22 -27.54 16.57
C ASP A 824 -29.20 -28.54 16.05
N GLY A 825 -27.95 -28.41 16.53
CA GLY A 825 -26.86 -29.30 16.17
C GLY A 825 -26.17 -29.00 14.84
N LEU A 826 -26.62 -27.99 14.07
CA LEU A 826 -26.01 -27.64 12.78
C LEU A 826 -24.49 -27.39 12.88
N PHE A 827 -24.05 -26.83 14.01
CA PHE A 827 -22.67 -26.37 14.18
C PHE A 827 -21.79 -27.25 15.10
N TYR A 828 -22.26 -28.44 15.51
CA TYR A 828 -21.56 -29.26 16.51
C TYR A 828 -20.13 -29.66 16.10
N ASP A 829 -19.93 -30.04 14.84
CA ASP A 829 -18.64 -30.54 14.35
C ASP A 829 -17.71 -29.43 13.82
N VAL A 830 -18.21 -28.20 13.68
CA VAL A 830 -17.49 -27.07 13.08
C VAL A 830 -16.97 -26.08 14.12
N SER A 831 -16.42 -26.61 15.20
CA SER A 831 -15.91 -25.81 16.32
C SER A 831 -14.76 -24.86 15.97
N ASN A 832 -14.10 -25.05 14.83
CA ASN A 832 -13.03 -24.20 14.30
C ASN A 832 -13.53 -22.96 13.53
N VAL A 833 -14.85 -22.80 13.39
CA VAL A 833 -15.42 -21.62 12.73
C VAL A 833 -15.10 -20.37 13.57
N VAL A 834 -14.42 -19.43 12.93
CA VAL A 834 -13.97 -18.17 13.52
C VAL A 834 -14.94 -17.04 13.17
N ILE A 835 -15.52 -17.11 11.96
CA ILE A 835 -16.37 -16.05 11.41
C ILE A 835 -17.63 -16.68 10.84
N LEU A 836 -18.78 -16.21 11.33
CA LEU A 836 -20.09 -16.61 10.86
C LEU A 836 -20.87 -15.39 10.38
N TYR A 837 -21.16 -15.36 9.08
CA TYR A 837 -22.00 -14.34 8.46
C TYR A 837 -23.42 -14.88 8.26
N LEU A 838 -24.35 -14.41 9.09
CA LEU A 838 -25.79 -14.68 9.02
C LEU A 838 -26.61 -13.43 8.72
N ASN A 839 -25.95 -12.32 8.42
CA ASN A 839 -26.58 -11.03 8.16
C ASN A 839 -27.40 -11.03 6.87
N PHE A 840 -28.43 -10.17 6.77
CA PHE A 840 -29.39 -10.16 5.66
C PHE A 840 -30.06 -11.52 5.47
N ASN A 841 -30.67 -12.04 6.53
CA ASN A 841 -31.52 -13.23 6.51
C ASN A 841 -32.87 -12.91 7.17
N ASN A 842 -33.70 -13.92 7.39
CA ASN A 842 -35.03 -13.78 7.98
C ASN A 842 -35.11 -14.39 9.39
N LEU A 843 -33.99 -14.44 10.13
CA LEU A 843 -33.98 -14.99 11.49
C LEU A 843 -34.88 -14.15 12.41
N THR A 844 -35.75 -14.80 13.18
CA THR A 844 -36.70 -14.11 14.07
C THR A 844 -36.38 -14.27 15.55
N LYS A 845 -35.64 -15.32 15.92
CA LYS A 845 -35.29 -15.64 17.31
C LYS A 845 -33.92 -16.32 17.39
N ILE A 846 -33.28 -16.21 18.55
CA ILE A 846 -32.05 -16.92 18.89
C ILE A 846 -32.30 -17.73 20.16
N GLU A 847 -32.06 -19.04 20.08
CA GLU A 847 -32.23 -20.00 21.18
C GLU A 847 -30.87 -20.44 21.73
N ALA A 848 -30.83 -21.01 22.94
CA ALA A 848 -29.59 -21.41 23.62
C ALA A 848 -28.70 -22.38 22.83
N SER A 849 -29.31 -23.29 22.08
CA SER A 849 -28.62 -24.30 21.23
C SER A 849 -28.24 -23.79 19.85
N THR A 850 -28.69 -22.58 19.44
CA THR A 850 -28.55 -22.09 18.06
C THR A 850 -27.09 -22.02 17.59
N PHE A 851 -26.17 -21.64 18.48
CA PHE A 851 -24.73 -21.50 18.20
C PHE A 851 -23.88 -22.49 18.99
N GLU A 852 -24.48 -23.55 19.52
CA GLU A 852 -23.77 -24.56 20.28
C GLU A 852 -22.72 -25.26 19.39
N GLY A 853 -21.52 -25.48 19.95
CA GLY A 853 -20.35 -26.01 19.24
C GLY A 853 -19.36 -24.95 18.73
N LEU A 854 -19.79 -23.70 18.52
CA LEU A 854 -18.98 -22.61 17.95
C LEU A 854 -18.00 -21.95 18.94
N ARG A 855 -17.19 -22.75 19.63
CA ARG A 855 -16.35 -22.31 20.76
C ARG A 855 -15.21 -21.36 20.36
N HIS A 856 -14.77 -21.37 19.11
CA HIS A 856 -13.72 -20.48 18.60
C HIS A 856 -14.27 -19.28 17.80
N LEU A 857 -15.58 -19.07 17.83
CA LEU A 857 -16.21 -17.97 17.10
C LEU A 857 -15.80 -16.63 17.71
N LYS A 858 -15.26 -15.75 16.87
CA LYS A 858 -14.83 -14.39 17.26
C LYS A 858 -15.76 -13.33 16.73
N LYS A 859 -16.36 -13.57 15.57
CA LYS A 859 -17.20 -12.62 14.88
C LYS A 859 -18.50 -13.27 14.46
N LEU A 860 -19.58 -12.77 15.02
CA LEU A 860 -20.94 -13.15 14.69
C LEU A 860 -21.69 -11.95 14.13
N ARG A 861 -22.04 -12.04 12.84
CA ARG A 861 -22.79 -11.02 12.12
C ARG A 861 -24.24 -11.49 11.97
N LEU A 862 -25.14 -10.88 12.72
CA LEU A 862 -26.58 -11.15 12.72
C LEU A 862 -27.39 -9.92 12.30
N ASP A 863 -26.72 -8.89 11.78
CA ASP A 863 -27.37 -7.65 11.38
C ASP A 863 -28.33 -7.83 10.19
N HIS A 864 -29.31 -6.95 10.07
CA HIS A 864 -30.32 -7.02 9.00
C HIS A 864 -31.07 -8.36 9.00
N ASN A 865 -31.53 -8.79 10.17
CA ASN A 865 -32.46 -9.90 10.33
C ASN A 865 -33.80 -9.37 10.89
N GLN A 866 -34.68 -10.26 11.33
CA GLN A 866 -35.99 -9.93 11.91
C GLN A 866 -36.05 -10.34 13.39
N ILE A 867 -34.90 -10.35 14.07
CA ILE A 867 -34.79 -10.90 15.43
C ILE A 867 -35.57 -10.00 16.39
N THR A 868 -36.59 -10.58 17.04
CA THR A 868 -37.40 -9.89 18.05
C THR A 868 -37.08 -10.32 19.46
N ASN A 869 -36.57 -11.55 19.63
CA ASN A 869 -36.26 -12.13 20.93
C ASN A 869 -34.93 -12.91 20.91
N ILE A 870 -34.15 -12.75 21.98
CA ILE A 870 -32.94 -13.51 22.27
C ILE A 870 -33.11 -14.08 23.68
N VAL A 871 -33.16 -15.41 23.77
CA VAL A 871 -33.34 -16.10 25.05
C VAL A 871 -32.13 -15.82 25.97
N PRO A 872 -32.30 -15.74 27.30
CA PRO A 872 -31.18 -15.69 28.24
C PRO A 872 -30.18 -16.81 27.97
N SER A 873 -28.89 -16.56 28.19
CA SER A 873 -27.82 -17.52 27.91
C SER A 873 -27.68 -17.98 26.46
N ALA A 874 -28.34 -17.32 25.48
CA ALA A 874 -28.24 -17.66 24.05
C ALA A 874 -26.82 -17.71 23.50
N PHE A 875 -25.87 -17.02 24.15
CA PHE A 875 -24.49 -16.92 23.73
C PHE A 875 -23.48 -17.53 24.72
N ASP A 876 -23.91 -18.29 25.72
CA ASP A 876 -23.04 -18.80 26.79
C ASP A 876 -21.82 -19.60 26.29
N ASN A 877 -21.99 -20.32 25.17
CA ASN A 877 -20.92 -21.11 24.56
C ASN A 877 -19.92 -20.29 23.73
N LEU A 878 -20.21 -19.01 23.46
CA LEU A 878 -19.42 -18.12 22.60
C LEU A 878 -18.40 -17.31 23.40
N THR A 879 -17.66 -17.99 24.26
CA THR A 879 -16.74 -17.37 25.24
C THR A 879 -15.60 -16.57 24.61
N ASN A 880 -15.23 -16.86 23.35
CA ASN A 880 -14.20 -16.16 22.57
C ASN A 880 -14.77 -15.08 21.64
N LEU A 881 -16.07 -14.80 21.70
CA LEU A 881 -16.69 -13.84 20.81
C LEU A 881 -16.20 -12.42 21.14
N GLU A 882 -15.66 -11.74 20.13
CA GLU A 882 -15.10 -10.40 20.27
C GLU A 882 -16.02 -9.34 19.65
N THR A 883 -16.73 -9.71 18.58
CA THR A 883 -17.67 -8.82 17.88
C THR A 883 -19.00 -9.51 17.68
N LEU A 884 -20.04 -8.90 18.25
CA LEU A 884 -21.43 -9.27 18.05
C LEU A 884 -22.17 -8.10 17.40
N ASP A 885 -22.66 -8.34 16.19
CA ASP A 885 -23.47 -7.37 15.46
C ASP A 885 -24.93 -7.83 15.36
N LEU A 886 -25.78 -7.16 16.11
CA LEU A 886 -27.23 -7.34 16.16
C LEU A 886 -27.97 -6.13 15.56
N SER A 887 -27.27 -5.27 14.84
CA SER A 887 -27.85 -4.04 14.27
C SER A 887 -28.95 -4.33 13.24
N ASN A 888 -29.88 -3.41 12.99
CA ASN A 888 -30.95 -3.60 12.01
C ASN A 888 -31.75 -4.89 12.27
N ASN A 889 -32.22 -5.05 13.51
CA ASN A 889 -33.15 -6.09 13.92
C ASN A 889 -34.40 -5.45 14.56
N CYS A 890 -35.27 -6.26 15.14
CA CYS A 890 -36.54 -5.83 15.72
C CYS A 890 -36.54 -5.95 17.25
N LEU A 891 -35.37 -5.87 17.91
CA LEU A 891 -35.27 -5.99 19.36
C LEU A 891 -35.93 -4.78 20.04
N GLN A 892 -36.86 -5.05 20.96
CA GLN A 892 -37.54 -4.01 21.76
C GLN A 892 -37.00 -3.94 23.19
N VAL A 893 -36.63 -5.08 23.74
CA VAL A 893 -36.07 -5.24 25.10
C VAL A 893 -34.90 -6.22 25.00
N ILE A 894 -33.89 -6.00 25.83
CA ILE A 894 -32.81 -6.96 26.04
C ILE A 894 -33.04 -7.54 27.43
N GLU A 895 -33.22 -8.86 27.51
CA GLU A 895 -33.46 -9.54 28.78
C GLU A 895 -32.16 -9.61 29.61
N LEU A 896 -32.31 -9.74 30.92
CA LEU A 896 -31.17 -10.05 31.79
C LEU A 896 -30.55 -11.37 31.32
N GLU A 897 -29.24 -11.49 31.49
CA GLU A 897 -28.47 -12.67 31.10
C GLU A 897 -28.45 -12.96 29.58
N THR A 898 -28.99 -12.09 28.71
CA THR A 898 -28.85 -12.27 27.26
C THR A 898 -27.38 -12.34 26.83
N PHE A 899 -26.51 -11.54 27.44
CA PHE A 899 -25.09 -11.44 27.08
C PHE A 899 -24.15 -12.17 28.04
N THR A 900 -24.65 -13.09 28.88
CA THR A 900 -23.78 -13.91 29.72
C THR A 900 -22.86 -14.79 28.88
N GLY A 901 -21.72 -15.18 29.47
CA GLY A 901 -20.67 -15.95 28.79
C GLY A 901 -19.79 -15.15 27.82
N LEU A 902 -20.21 -13.96 27.36
CA LEU A 902 -19.49 -13.10 26.40
C LEU A 902 -18.31 -12.31 27.02
N SER A 903 -17.46 -13.00 27.77
CA SER A 903 -16.36 -12.39 28.54
C SER A 903 -15.28 -11.71 27.70
N HIS A 904 -15.12 -12.06 26.42
CA HIS A 904 -14.12 -11.47 25.52
C HIS A 904 -14.70 -10.43 24.54
N LEU A 905 -15.99 -10.08 24.70
CA LEU A 905 -16.66 -9.18 23.79
C LEU A 905 -16.12 -7.75 23.93
N THR A 906 -15.57 -7.22 22.84
CA THR A 906 -15.04 -5.85 22.77
C THR A 906 -15.97 -4.91 22.00
N THR A 907 -16.77 -5.44 21.08
CA THR A 907 -17.68 -4.62 20.28
C THR A 907 -19.08 -5.24 20.24
N LEU A 908 -20.03 -4.48 20.74
CA LEU A 908 -21.46 -4.80 20.70
C LEU A 908 -22.20 -3.73 19.89
N LEU A 909 -22.77 -4.16 18.76
CA LEU A 909 -23.55 -3.29 17.88
C LEU A 909 -25.02 -3.67 17.96
N LEU A 910 -25.84 -2.74 18.45
CA LEU A 910 -27.29 -2.84 18.62
C LEU A 910 -28.03 -1.72 17.86
N LYS A 911 -27.32 -1.06 16.94
CA LYS A 911 -27.81 0.08 16.16
C LYS A 911 -29.08 -0.26 15.37
N GLU A 912 -29.99 0.69 15.20
CA GLU A 912 -31.19 0.52 14.34
C GLU A 912 -32.03 -0.69 14.77
N ASN A 913 -32.31 -0.78 16.07
CA ASN A 913 -33.33 -1.68 16.65
C ASN A 913 -34.51 -0.85 17.15
N SER A 914 -35.43 -1.46 17.91
CA SER A 914 -36.58 -0.80 18.54
C SER A 914 -36.44 -0.71 20.06
N ILE A 915 -35.20 -0.71 20.59
CA ILE A 915 -34.95 -0.79 22.04
C ILE A 915 -35.45 0.47 22.71
N CYS A 916 -36.39 0.35 23.64
CA CYS A 916 -37.02 1.49 24.31
C CYS A 916 -36.52 1.71 25.75
N THR A 917 -35.92 0.69 26.37
CA THR A 917 -35.38 0.77 27.72
C THR A 917 -34.11 -0.07 27.84
N ILE A 918 -33.20 0.36 28.72
CA ILE A 918 -32.05 -0.43 29.17
C ILE A 918 -32.35 -0.81 30.62
N GLN A 919 -32.38 -2.10 30.92
CA GLN A 919 -32.51 -2.56 32.30
C GLN A 919 -31.16 -2.41 33.03
N ALA A 920 -31.21 -2.15 34.34
CA ALA A 920 -30.00 -2.20 35.15
C ALA A 920 -29.35 -3.58 35.03
N ASP A 921 -28.02 -3.61 35.01
CA ASP A 921 -27.23 -4.85 34.98
C ASP A 921 -27.36 -5.72 33.71
N VAL A 922 -28.07 -5.27 32.65
CA VAL A 922 -28.20 -6.03 31.39
C VAL A 922 -26.86 -6.30 30.68
N PHE A 923 -25.87 -5.45 30.94
CA PHE A 923 -24.51 -5.60 30.41
C PHE A 923 -23.54 -6.24 31.41
N VAL A 924 -24.04 -6.84 32.49
CA VAL A 924 -23.18 -7.57 33.44
C VAL A 924 -22.44 -8.69 32.72
N GLY A 925 -21.15 -8.80 33.01
CA GLY A 925 -20.25 -9.77 32.38
C GLY A 925 -19.46 -9.21 31.20
N LEU A 926 -19.88 -8.09 30.59
CA LEU A 926 -19.20 -7.45 29.46
C LEU A 926 -18.03 -6.53 29.88
N LYS A 927 -17.15 -7.04 30.75
CA LYS A 927 -16.08 -6.24 31.39
C LYS A 927 -15.03 -5.70 30.40
N ASN A 928 -14.88 -6.38 29.26
CA ASN A 928 -13.91 -6.05 28.21
C ASN A 928 -14.54 -5.26 27.05
N LEU A 929 -15.78 -4.78 27.20
CA LEU A 929 -16.46 -4.05 26.15
C LEU A 929 -15.82 -2.68 25.95
N GLU A 930 -15.36 -2.41 24.74
CA GLU A 930 -14.68 -1.16 24.34
C GLU A 930 -15.64 -0.23 23.58
N SER A 931 -16.48 -0.79 22.69
CA SER A 931 -17.50 -0.03 21.94
C SER A 931 -18.86 -0.64 22.11
N LEU A 932 -19.79 0.23 22.50
CA LEU A 932 -21.21 -0.04 22.59
C LEU A 932 -21.95 0.94 21.68
N ASP A 933 -22.58 0.41 20.64
CA ASP A 933 -23.42 1.19 19.73
C ASP A 933 -24.89 0.81 19.93
N ILE A 934 -25.65 1.68 20.60
CA ILE A 934 -27.11 1.57 20.78
C ILE A 934 -27.78 2.76 20.07
N SER A 935 -27.16 3.25 19.00
CA SER A 935 -27.69 4.38 18.23
C SER A 935 -28.95 4.00 17.44
N GLN A 936 -29.76 5.00 17.09
CA GLN A 936 -30.98 4.86 16.29
C GLN A 936 -31.95 3.82 16.87
N ASN A 937 -32.18 3.90 18.18
CA ASN A 937 -33.17 3.12 18.90
C ASN A 937 -34.29 4.05 19.42
N ALA A 938 -35.13 3.54 20.33
CA ALA A 938 -36.27 4.27 20.89
C ALA A 938 -36.06 4.67 22.36
N LEU A 939 -34.83 4.76 22.85
CA LEU A 939 -34.54 5.05 24.26
C LEU A 939 -35.02 6.45 24.66
N GLU A 940 -35.90 6.55 25.64
CA GLU A 940 -36.38 7.84 26.19
C GLU A 940 -35.58 8.33 27.40
N GLU A 941 -34.99 7.39 28.14
CA GLU A 941 -34.18 7.65 29.32
C GLU A 941 -33.06 6.62 29.44
N LEU A 942 -32.04 6.96 30.22
CA LEU A 942 -30.95 6.05 30.58
C LEU A 942 -31.03 5.79 32.08
N PRO A 943 -31.04 4.52 32.52
CA PRO A 943 -31.10 4.21 33.95
C PRO A 943 -29.82 4.67 34.66
N ILE A 944 -29.97 5.10 35.91
CA ILE A 944 -28.83 5.37 36.80
C ILE A 944 -28.05 4.07 36.97
N ASN A 945 -26.72 4.11 36.84
CA ASN A 945 -25.85 2.93 36.87
C ASN A 945 -26.14 1.90 35.75
N GLY A 946 -26.84 2.24 34.68
CA GLY A 946 -27.14 1.31 33.58
C GLY A 946 -25.92 0.69 32.91
N PHE A 947 -24.83 1.46 32.87
CA PHE A 947 -23.56 1.06 32.28
C PHE A 947 -22.52 0.68 33.34
N LYS A 948 -22.96 0.48 34.57
CA LYS A 948 -22.08 0.05 35.65
C LYS A 948 -21.41 -1.26 35.26
N ASN A 949 -20.12 -1.35 35.56
CA ASN A 949 -19.23 -2.46 35.21
C ASN A 949 -18.64 -2.46 33.79
N LEU A 950 -18.97 -1.47 32.94
CA LEU A 950 -18.34 -1.28 31.62
C LEU A 950 -17.08 -0.41 31.71
N TYR A 951 -16.15 -0.79 32.59
CA TYR A 951 -14.95 0.01 32.90
C TYR A 951 -14.04 0.26 31.68
N SER A 952 -13.96 -0.73 30.79
CA SER A 952 -13.13 -0.71 29.57
C SER A 952 -13.76 0.08 28.41
N LEU A 953 -14.98 0.60 28.58
CA LEU A 953 -15.73 1.22 27.50
C LEU A 953 -15.13 2.57 27.11
N LYS A 954 -14.84 2.71 25.82
CA LYS A 954 -14.19 3.87 25.20
C LYS A 954 -15.13 4.65 24.31
N ARG A 955 -16.03 3.94 23.64
CA ARG A 955 -16.97 4.52 22.70
C ARG A 955 -18.38 4.11 23.07
N LEU A 956 -19.20 5.11 23.37
CA LEU A 956 -20.63 4.95 23.59
C LEU A 956 -21.41 5.77 22.58
N CYS A 957 -22.13 5.08 21.70
CA CYS A 957 -23.00 5.71 20.72
C CYS A 957 -24.47 5.57 21.13
N LEU A 958 -25.08 6.72 21.39
CA LEU A 958 -26.48 6.87 21.79
C LEU A 958 -27.23 7.80 20.82
N ASN A 959 -26.62 8.16 19.70
CA ASN A 959 -27.20 9.10 18.76
C ASN A 959 -28.49 8.58 18.11
N GLY A 960 -29.44 9.45 17.78
CA GLY A 960 -30.69 9.05 17.13
C GLY A 960 -31.68 8.34 18.05
N ASN A 961 -31.58 8.52 19.37
CA ASN A 961 -32.56 8.06 20.35
C ASN A 961 -33.54 9.20 20.72
N LYS A 962 -34.34 9.02 21.78
CA LYS A 962 -35.36 9.98 22.23
C LYS A 962 -35.04 10.56 23.61
N LEU A 963 -33.76 10.55 24.03
CA LEU A 963 -33.33 10.95 25.37
C LEU A 963 -33.70 12.40 25.66
N LYS A 964 -34.41 12.67 26.77
CA LYS A 964 -34.86 14.03 27.14
C LYS A 964 -33.96 14.73 28.15
N THR A 965 -33.38 13.96 29.08
CA THR A 965 -32.57 14.47 30.19
C THR A 965 -31.40 13.55 30.49
N LEU A 966 -30.27 14.12 30.93
CA LEU A 966 -29.14 13.36 31.45
C LEU A 966 -29.05 13.56 32.96
N LEU A 967 -29.12 12.48 33.72
CA LEU A 967 -29.14 12.47 35.18
C LEU A 967 -27.77 12.13 35.76
N LYS A 968 -27.48 12.65 36.95
CA LYS A 968 -26.26 12.30 37.68
C LYS A 968 -26.20 10.78 37.94
N GLY A 969 -25.04 10.17 37.66
CA GLY A 969 -24.83 8.73 37.83
C GLY A 969 -25.29 7.85 36.66
N THR A 970 -25.84 8.43 35.58
CA THR A 970 -26.15 7.67 34.34
C THR A 970 -24.90 7.01 33.75
N PHE A 971 -23.76 7.72 33.72
CA PHE A 971 -22.49 7.25 33.15
C PHE A 971 -21.53 6.69 34.21
N SER A 972 -22.06 6.29 35.36
CA SER A 972 -21.29 5.71 36.46
C SER A 972 -20.52 4.47 36.02
N GLY A 973 -19.22 4.44 36.33
CA GLY A 973 -18.31 3.35 35.96
C GLY A 973 -17.67 3.46 34.58
N LEU A 974 -17.95 4.51 33.79
CA LEU A 974 -17.39 4.72 32.45
C LEU A 974 -16.07 5.52 32.47
N THR A 975 -15.11 5.08 33.30
CA THR A 975 -13.88 5.84 33.60
C THR A 975 -12.97 6.08 32.40
N ASN A 976 -13.10 5.26 31.35
CA ASN A 976 -12.24 5.27 30.17
C ASN A 976 -12.97 5.64 28.90
N LEU A 977 -14.17 6.19 29.05
CA LEU A 977 -14.95 6.67 27.94
C LEU A 977 -14.24 7.87 27.32
N GLU A 978 -13.89 7.74 26.06
CA GLU A 978 -13.18 8.76 25.28
C GLU A 978 -14.12 9.46 24.31
N THR A 979 -15.12 8.75 23.79
CA THR A 979 -16.09 9.25 22.83
C THR A 979 -17.50 8.94 23.29
N LEU A 980 -18.29 10.01 23.46
CA LEU A 980 -19.71 9.93 23.75
C LEU A 980 -20.50 10.68 22.68
N ASP A 981 -21.29 9.95 21.91
CA ASP A 981 -22.14 10.49 20.85
C ASP A 981 -23.61 10.50 21.28
N LEU A 982 -24.13 11.69 21.57
CA LEU A 982 -25.51 11.96 21.98
C LEU A 982 -26.29 12.73 20.90
N LYS A 983 -25.76 12.78 19.68
CA LYS A 983 -26.36 13.46 18.54
C LYS A 983 -27.82 13.08 18.31
N SER A 984 -28.65 14.01 17.84
CA SER A 984 -30.01 13.70 17.36
C SER A 984 -30.84 12.97 18.43
N ASN A 985 -30.85 13.53 19.64
CA ASN A 985 -31.74 13.12 20.73
C ASN A 985 -32.73 14.26 21.04
N ASN A 986 -33.50 14.11 22.12
CA ASN A 986 -34.45 15.12 22.58
C ASN A 986 -33.94 15.90 23.81
N ILE A 987 -32.62 16.01 23.99
CA ILE A 987 -32.04 16.45 25.27
C ILE A 987 -32.35 17.93 25.47
N GLN A 988 -33.01 18.26 26.58
CA GLN A 988 -33.38 19.61 26.98
C GLN A 988 -32.60 20.08 28.22
N ARG A 989 -32.20 19.14 29.09
CA ARG A 989 -31.52 19.43 30.36
C ARG A 989 -30.41 18.42 30.65
N ILE A 990 -29.30 18.94 31.14
CA ILE A 990 -28.15 18.18 31.64
C ILE A 990 -28.00 18.53 33.13
N GLU A 991 -27.97 17.53 34.00
CA GLU A 991 -27.76 17.73 35.43
C GLU A 991 -26.27 18.00 35.75
N ASN A 992 -26.00 18.71 36.84
CA ASN A 992 -24.65 18.95 37.32
C ASN A 992 -23.94 17.63 37.67
N ASP A 993 -22.63 17.58 37.46
CA ASP A 993 -21.77 16.43 37.71
C ASP A 993 -22.15 15.14 36.94
N VAL A 994 -22.94 15.22 35.87
CA VAL A 994 -23.26 14.08 34.98
C VAL A 994 -22.00 13.36 34.46
N PHE A 995 -20.93 14.12 34.23
CA PHE A 995 -19.68 13.65 33.62
C PHE A 995 -18.56 13.36 34.63
N ILE A 996 -18.86 13.36 35.93
CA ILE A 996 -17.85 13.20 37.00
C ILE A 996 -17.08 11.87 36.89
N ASP A 997 -17.76 10.81 36.45
CA ASP A 997 -17.20 9.46 36.31
C ASP A 997 -16.66 9.19 34.89
N THR A 998 -16.53 10.22 34.04
CA THR A 998 -16.05 10.11 32.66
C THR A 998 -14.83 11.02 32.36
N PRO A 999 -13.77 11.01 33.18
CA PRO A 999 -12.67 11.97 33.09
C PRO A 999 -11.84 11.86 31.80
N SER A 1000 -11.90 10.71 31.11
CA SER A 1000 -11.15 10.41 29.90
C SER A 1000 -11.79 10.94 28.61
N LEU A 1001 -12.97 11.58 28.71
CA LEU A 1001 -13.70 12.06 27.53
C LEU A 1001 -12.87 13.06 26.72
N SER A 1002 -12.73 12.76 25.44
CA SER A 1002 -12.01 13.52 24.43
C SER A 1002 -12.95 14.11 23.38
N ILE A 1003 -14.04 13.40 23.07
CA ILE A 1003 -15.03 13.78 22.06
C ILE A 1003 -16.43 13.68 22.66
N LEU A 1004 -17.12 14.81 22.69
CA LEU A 1004 -18.49 14.90 23.20
C LEU A 1004 -19.39 15.61 22.18
N VAL A 1005 -20.42 14.91 21.72
CA VAL A 1005 -21.29 15.37 20.63
C VAL A 1005 -22.74 15.46 21.11
N PHE A 1006 -23.28 16.68 21.09
CA PHE A 1006 -24.67 17.03 21.44
C PHE A 1006 -25.47 17.60 20.27
N ASN A 1007 -24.94 17.56 19.06
CA ASN A 1007 -25.58 18.22 17.94
C ASN A 1007 -27.00 17.67 17.66
N LYS A 1008 -27.91 18.52 17.15
CA LYS A 1008 -29.32 18.17 16.93
C LYS A 1008 -30.04 17.73 18.20
N ASN A 1009 -30.03 18.58 19.23
CA ASN A 1009 -30.81 18.40 20.47
C ASN A 1009 -31.65 19.67 20.73
N TYR A 1010 -32.25 19.80 21.93
CA TYR A 1010 -33.13 20.93 22.29
C TYR A 1010 -32.59 21.71 23.50
N LEU A 1011 -31.27 21.80 23.64
CA LEU A 1011 -30.63 22.56 24.72
C LEU A 1011 -30.86 24.05 24.52
N ARG A 1012 -31.36 24.75 25.55
CA ARG A 1012 -31.62 26.22 25.53
C ARG A 1012 -30.51 27.03 26.18
N GLU A 1013 -29.79 26.44 27.12
CA GLU A 1013 -28.73 27.10 27.89
C GLU A 1013 -27.58 26.11 28.11
N ILE A 1014 -26.34 26.60 28.04
CA ILE A 1014 -25.15 25.82 28.35
C ILE A 1014 -24.18 26.62 29.22
N ASN A 1015 -23.71 26.00 30.30
CA ASN A 1015 -22.63 26.50 31.15
C ASN A 1015 -21.43 25.54 31.11
N MET A 1016 -20.23 26.06 30.84
CA MET A 1016 -19.01 25.23 30.74
C MET A 1016 -18.60 24.54 32.05
N SER A 1017 -19.12 24.96 33.21
CA SER A 1017 -18.93 24.26 34.49
C SER A 1017 -19.40 22.80 34.48
N LEU A 1018 -20.34 22.45 33.60
CA LEU A 1018 -20.79 21.07 33.37
C LEU A 1018 -19.66 20.14 32.92
N PHE A 1019 -18.60 20.69 32.32
CA PHE A 1019 -17.48 19.94 31.73
C PHE A 1019 -16.17 20.13 32.52
N LYS A 1020 -16.22 20.70 33.73
CA LYS A 1020 -15.04 21.04 34.54
C LYS A 1020 -14.07 19.87 34.77
N ASP A 1021 -14.60 18.65 34.82
CA ASP A 1021 -13.83 17.44 35.09
C ASP A 1021 -13.22 16.83 33.80
N LEU A 1022 -13.56 17.34 32.61
CA LEU A 1022 -13.17 16.79 31.30
C LEU A 1022 -11.88 17.41 30.75
N THR A 1023 -10.79 17.25 31.48
CA THR A 1023 -9.50 17.88 31.16
C THR A 1023 -8.87 17.44 29.83
N TYR A 1024 -9.28 16.28 29.29
CA TYR A 1024 -8.82 15.75 27.99
C TYR A 1024 -9.74 16.09 26.81
N LEU A 1025 -10.84 16.81 27.04
CA LEU A 1025 -11.84 17.12 26.03
C LEU A 1025 -11.23 17.95 24.90
N ARG A 1026 -11.26 17.42 23.67
CA ARG A 1026 -10.72 18.06 22.46
C ARG A 1026 -11.80 18.64 21.56
N LEU A 1027 -12.95 17.99 21.49
CA LEU A 1027 -14.06 18.37 20.64
C LEU A 1027 -15.36 18.41 21.45
N LEU A 1028 -16.03 19.54 21.37
CA LEU A 1028 -17.37 19.74 21.92
C LEU A 1028 -18.30 20.30 20.84
N ASP A 1029 -19.34 19.55 20.49
CA ASP A 1029 -20.26 19.90 19.39
C ASP A 1029 -21.69 20.08 19.87
N PHE A 1030 -22.19 21.33 19.85
CA PHE A 1030 -23.55 21.73 20.18
C PHE A 1030 -24.35 22.20 18.95
N LYS A 1031 -23.87 21.92 17.74
CA LYS A 1031 -24.52 22.39 16.53
C LYS A 1031 -25.99 21.99 16.45
N ASP A 1032 -26.84 22.80 15.81
CA ASP A 1032 -28.24 22.48 15.57
C ASP A 1032 -29.01 22.25 16.91
N ASN A 1033 -28.84 23.15 17.89
CA ASN A 1033 -29.65 23.18 19.12
C ASN A 1033 -30.52 24.44 19.14
N VAL A 1034 -31.10 24.78 20.30
CA VAL A 1034 -31.89 26.01 20.50
C VAL A 1034 -31.25 26.90 21.57
N ILE A 1035 -29.91 26.93 21.63
CA ILE A 1035 -29.17 27.63 22.68
C ILE A 1035 -29.35 29.13 22.51
N GLU A 1036 -29.94 29.78 23.52
CA GLU A 1036 -30.13 31.23 23.59
C GLU A 1036 -29.01 31.91 24.40
N THR A 1037 -28.56 31.25 25.48
CA THR A 1037 -27.55 31.77 26.39
C THR A 1037 -26.41 30.78 26.62
N PHE A 1038 -25.17 31.29 26.57
CA PHE A 1038 -23.94 30.52 26.73
C PHE A 1038 -23.06 31.16 27.81
N TYR A 1039 -22.70 30.38 28.84
CA TYR A 1039 -21.90 30.81 29.99
C TYR A 1039 -20.58 30.05 30.08
N THR A 1040 -19.55 30.73 30.57
CA THR A 1040 -18.22 30.15 30.81
C THR A 1040 -17.75 30.37 32.25
N ASP A 1041 -18.64 30.15 33.21
CA ASP A 1041 -18.32 30.28 34.64
C ASP A 1041 -17.53 29.04 35.08
N LEU A 1042 -16.21 29.11 34.96
CA LEU A 1042 -15.35 27.95 35.15
C LEU A 1042 -14.11 28.31 35.99
N ASP A 1043 -13.94 27.61 37.11
CA ASP A 1043 -12.80 27.81 38.03
C ASP A 1043 -11.47 27.31 37.43
N LEU A 1044 -11.50 26.25 36.62
CA LEU A 1044 -10.33 25.59 36.03
C LEU A 1044 -10.46 25.49 34.50
N PRO A 1045 -9.44 25.88 33.70
CA PRO A 1045 -9.56 25.91 32.25
C PRO A 1045 -9.73 24.51 31.62
N LEU A 1046 -10.23 24.46 30.38
CA LEU A 1046 -10.28 23.28 29.49
C LEU A 1046 -9.09 23.34 28.50
N PRO A 1047 -7.89 22.87 28.88
CA PRO A 1047 -6.68 23.10 28.11
C PRO A 1047 -6.59 22.24 26.84
N ALA A 1048 -7.30 21.12 26.77
CA ALA A 1048 -7.25 20.23 25.62
C ALA A 1048 -8.22 20.62 24.49
N LEU A 1049 -9.16 21.54 24.76
CA LEU A 1049 -10.25 21.84 23.84
C LEU A 1049 -9.74 22.60 22.62
N LYS A 1050 -9.92 21.99 21.45
CA LYS A 1050 -9.46 22.50 20.15
C LYS A 1050 -10.62 22.95 19.28
N ILE A 1051 -11.76 22.27 19.37
CA ILE A 1051 -12.91 22.50 18.51
C ILE A 1051 -14.14 22.73 19.37
N LEU A 1052 -14.76 23.90 19.20
CA LEU A 1052 -16.06 24.23 19.77
C LEU A 1052 -17.02 24.61 18.66
N ASN A 1053 -18.10 23.85 18.54
CA ASN A 1053 -19.11 24.07 17.52
C ASN A 1053 -20.45 24.46 18.15
N LEU A 1054 -20.86 25.71 17.92
CA LEU A 1054 -22.11 26.31 18.38
C LEU A 1054 -22.97 26.78 17.19
N LYS A 1055 -22.68 26.28 15.98
CA LYS A 1055 -23.37 26.68 14.75
C LYS A 1055 -24.86 26.31 14.80
N ASN A 1056 -25.71 27.12 14.19
CA ASN A 1056 -27.15 26.86 14.06
C ASN A 1056 -27.83 26.75 15.44
N ASN A 1057 -27.79 27.85 16.19
CA ASN A 1057 -28.43 28.04 17.49
C ASN A 1057 -29.14 29.42 17.49
N SER A 1058 -29.61 29.88 18.66
CA SER A 1058 -30.34 31.14 18.82
C SER A 1058 -29.58 32.15 19.70
N ILE A 1059 -28.24 32.09 19.69
CA ILE A 1059 -27.42 32.91 20.59
C ILE A 1059 -27.49 34.37 20.16
N ARG A 1060 -27.86 35.27 21.09
CA ARG A 1060 -27.99 36.72 20.82
C ARG A 1060 -26.82 37.57 21.31
N SER A 1061 -26.22 37.16 22.43
CA SER A 1061 -25.20 37.94 23.14
C SER A 1061 -24.09 37.03 23.67
N LEU A 1062 -22.85 37.54 23.63
CA LEU A 1062 -21.65 36.86 24.12
C LEU A 1062 -21.06 37.54 25.38
N VAL A 1063 -21.82 38.40 26.06
CA VAL A 1063 -21.33 39.18 27.22
C VAL A 1063 -20.88 38.29 28.39
N ASN A 1064 -21.53 37.14 28.59
CA ASN A 1064 -21.22 36.20 29.68
C ASN A 1064 -20.18 35.14 29.29
N VAL A 1065 -19.42 35.38 28.21
CA VAL A 1065 -18.47 34.42 27.66
C VAL A 1065 -17.05 34.96 27.82
N ASN A 1066 -16.22 34.19 28.49
CA ASN A 1066 -14.79 34.40 28.64
C ASN A 1066 -14.02 33.25 27.98
N LEU A 1067 -13.43 33.52 26.81
CA LEU A 1067 -12.70 32.52 26.04
C LEU A 1067 -11.32 32.17 26.64
N SER A 1068 -10.82 32.91 27.65
CA SER A 1068 -9.52 32.60 28.28
C SER A 1068 -9.50 31.22 28.95
N VAL A 1069 -10.66 30.67 29.30
CA VAL A 1069 -10.78 29.33 29.90
C VAL A 1069 -10.56 28.20 28.89
N MET A 1070 -10.47 28.49 27.59
CA MET A 1070 -10.21 27.53 26.51
C MET A 1070 -8.99 27.97 25.67
N PRO A 1071 -7.78 28.01 26.25
CA PRO A 1071 -6.62 28.71 25.67
C PRO A 1071 -6.08 28.11 24.36
N ASN A 1072 -6.36 26.82 24.10
CA ASN A 1072 -5.85 26.08 22.93
C ASN A 1072 -6.90 25.89 21.83
N LEU A 1073 -7.97 26.69 21.84
CA LEU A 1073 -9.02 26.60 20.84
C LEU A 1073 -8.48 26.95 19.44
N GLU A 1074 -8.64 26.03 18.49
CA GLU A 1074 -8.16 26.15 17.11
C GLU A 1074 -9.30 26.47 16.13
N ASN A 1075 -10.51 25.97 16.42
CA ASN A 1075 -11.69 26.12 15.56
C ASN A 1075 -12.91 26.50 16.39
N LEU A 1076 -13.48 27.67 16.09
CA LEU A 1076 -14.68 28.19 16.72
C LEU A 1076 -15.76 28.43 15.66
N GLN A 1077 -16.88 27.73 15.80
CA GLN A 1077 -18.02 27.86 14.89
C GLN A 1077 -19.21 28.50 15.60
N LEU A 1078 -19.54 29.73 15.22
CA LEU A 1078 -20.64 30.54 15.74
C LEU A 1078 -21.63 30.97 14.64
N GLY A 1079 -21.48 30.46 13.42
CA GLY A 1079 -22.35 30.81 12.31
C GLY A 1079 -23.81 30.36 12.51
N ASN A 1080 -24.74 30.95 11.76
CA ASN A 1080 -26.19 30.71 11.88
C ASN A 1080 -26.68 30.91 13.33
N ASN A 1081 -26.52 32.12 13.87
CA ASN A 1081 -27.04 32.52 15.18
C ASN A 1081 -27.69 33.91 15.07
N ASP A 1082 -28.12 34.49 16.19
CA ASP A 1082 -28.71 35.83 16.27
C ASP A 1082 -27.75 36.87 16.89
N ILE A 1083 -26.43 36.68 16.74
CA ILE A 1083 -25.43 37.51 17.42
C ILE A 1083 -25.40 38.89 16.77
N ASN A 1084 -25.69 39.93 17.57
CA ASN A 1084 -25.73 41.32 17.10
C ASN A 1084 -24.40 42.06 17.32
N GLN A 1085 -23.68 41.72 18.39
CA GLN A 1085 -22.45 42.39 18.81
C GLN A 1085 -21.46 41.41 19.46
N ILE A 1086 -20.17 41.65 19.26
CA ILE A 1086 -19.08 40.91 19.90
C ILE A 1086 -18.36 41.86 20.88
N PRO A 1087 -18.09 41.46 22.13
CA PRO A 1087 -17.33 42.30 23.07
C PRO A 1087 -15.96 42.73 22.53
N LEU A 1088 -15.46 43.89 22.98
CA LEU A 1088 -14.11 44.33 22.62
C LEU A 1088 -13.06 43.34 23.14
N ASN A 1089 -12.01 43.06 22.35
CA ASN A 1089 -10.92 42.14 22.70
C ASN A 1089 -11.32 40.67 22.97
N PHE A 1090 -12.53 40.26 22.60
CA PHE A 1090 -13.08 38.94 22.88
C PHE A 1090 -12.18 37.77 22.44
N PHE A 1091 -11.51 37.91 21.28
CA PHE A 1091 -10.64 36.88 20.72
C PHE A 1091 -9.15 37.02 21.09
N GLN A 1092 -8.77 38.06 21.85
CA GLN A 1092 -7.37 38.41 22.08
C GLN A 1092 -6.59 37.33 22.85
N SER A 1093 -7.28 36.57 23.72
CA SER A 1093 -6.68 35.50 24.51
C SER A 1093 -6.38 34.23 23.69
N LEU A 1094 -6.99 34.06 22.51
CA LEU A 1094 -6.93 32.81 21.73
C LEU A 1094 -5.77 32.82 20.71
N LYS A 1095 -4.59 32.38 21.15
CA LYS A 1095 -3.37 32.35 20.34
C LYS A 1095 -3.34 31.25 19.28
N MET A 1096 -4.16 30.21 19.44
CA MET A 1096 -4.20 29.05 18.53
C MET A 1096 -5.36 29.10 17.53
N LEU A 1097 -6.25 30.10 17.66
CA LEU A 1097 -7.47 30.18 16.86
C LEU A 1097 -7.14 30.39 15.39
N THR A 1098 -7.40 29.36 14.58
CA THR A 1098 -7.05 29.31 13.17
C THR A 1098 -8.28 29.50 12.29
N PHE A 1099 -9.41 28.92 12.69
CA PHE A 1099 -10.67 28.94 11.95
C PHE A 1099 -11.76 29.60 12.79
N LEU A 1100 -12.36 30.67 12.25
CA LEU A 1100 -13.45 31.39 12.89
C LEU A 1100 -14.60 31.58 11.90
N TYR A 1101 -15.76 31.03 12.26
CA TYR A 1101 -16.98 31.12 11.45
C TYR A 1101 -18.05 31.88 12.20
N LEU A 1102 -18.44 33.05 11.67
CA LEU A 1102 -19.44 33.98 12.21
C LEU A 1102 -20.53 34.31 11.16
N ASN A 1103 -20.57 33.54 10.07
CA ASN A 1103 -21.51 33.74 8.97
C ASN A 1103 -22.97 33.57 9.38
N ASN A 1104 -23.92 34.22 8.69
CA ASN A 1104 -25.36 34.20 9.01
C ASN A 1104 -25.63 34.60 10.48
N ASN A 1105 -25.26 35.83 10.83
CA ASN A 1105 -25.56 36.46 12.11
C ASN A 1105 -26.13 37.88 11.84
N LYS A 1106 -26.23 38.71 12.88
CA LYS A 1106 -26.77 40.08 12.81
C LYS A 1106 -25.72 41.13 13.15
N LEU A 1107 -24.45 40.82 12.90
CA LEU A 1107 -23.33 41.69 13.26
C LEU A 1107 -23.35 42.97 12.41
N SER A 1108 -23.31 44.13 13.06
CA SER A 1108 -23.12 45.43 12.40
C SER A 1108 -21.66 45.84 12.26
N CYS A 1109 -20.78 45.27 13.10
CA CYS A 1109 -19.33 45.48 13.06
C CYS A 1109 -18.60 44.19 13.50
N PHE A 1110 -17.31 44.11 13.17
CA PHE A 1110 -16.42 43.03 13.58
C PHE A 1110 -15.28 43.58 14.45
N VAL A 1111 -14.74 42.76 15.35
CA VAL A 1111 -13.62 43.11 16.26
C VAL A 1111 -12.36 42.32 15.90
N ASN A 1112 -11.18 42.77 16.33
CA ASN A 1112 -9.91 42.15 15.95
C ASN A 1112 -9.76 40.69 16.46
N ALA A 1113 -9.17 39.82 15.63
CA ALA A 1113 -8.93 38.39 15.90
C ALA A 1113 -7.56 37.92 15.35
N PRO A 1114 -6.43 38.28 16.00
CA PRO A 1114 -5.10 38.33 15.37
C PRO A 1114 -4.52 36.98 14.90
N SER A 1115 -4.96 35.87 15.48
CA SER A 1115 -4.42 34.52 15.20
C SER A 1115 -5.07 33.86 13.96
N VAL A 1116 -6.21 34.38 13.49
CA VAL A 1116 -7.08 33.70 12.53
C VAL A 1116 -6.44 33.61 11.13
N VAL A 1117 -6.58 32.45 10.51
CA VAL A 1117 -6.14 32.18 9.13
C VAL A 1117 -7.32 32.16 8.16
N SER A 1118 -8.48 31.68 8.61
CA SER A 1118 -9.72 31.63 7.83
C SER A 1118 -10.85 32.25 8.62
N LEU A 1119 -11.45 33.30 8.07
CA LEU A 1119 -12.53 34.06 8.66
C LEU A 1119 -13.74 34.10 7.71
N ASP A 1120 -14.90 33.67 8.21
CA ASP A 1120 -16.16 33.76 7.48
C ASP A 1120 -17.14 34.67 8.23
N LEU A 1121 -17.45 35.81 7.62
CA LEU A 1121 -18.38 36.84 8.09
C LEU A 1121 -19.55 37.04 7.12
N SER A 1122 -19.74 36.12 6.17
CA SER A 1122 -20.79 36.25 5.15
C SER A 1122 -22.21 36.28 5.75
N ASN A 1123 -23.16 36.92 5.08
CA ASN A 1123 -24.56 37.02 5.51
C ASN A 1123 -24.68 37.67 6.90
N ASN A 1124 -24.14 38.87 7.06
CA ASN A 1124 -24.30 39.70 8.26
C ASN A 1124 -24.86 41.08 7.85
N SER A 1125 -24.85 42.06 8.76
CA SER A 1125 -25.31 43.44 8.49
C SER A 1125 -24.17 44.46 8.61
N ILE A 1126 -22.95 44.06 8.23
CA ILE A 1126 -21.76 44.90 8.36
C ILE A 1126 -21.83 46.02 7.31
N GLU A 1127 -21.81 47.28 7.75
CA GLU A 1127 -21.88 48.46 6.87
C GLU A 1127 -20.50 49.03 6.50
N GLU A 1128 -19.54 48.92 7.41
CA GLU A 1128 -18.17 49.42 7.24
C GLU A 1128 -17.18 48.50 7.96
N LEU A 1129 -16.00 48.30 7.36
CA LEU A 1129 -14.87 47.64 7.99
C LEU A 1129 -13.88 48.71 8.43
N GLN A 1130 -13.79 48.96 9.73
CA GLN A 1130 -12.84 49.95 10.25
C GLN A 1130 -11.39 49.56 9.89
N PRO A 1131 -10.58 50.48 9.33
CA PRO A 1131 -9.21 50.21 8.89
C PRO A 1131 -8.31 49.62 10.00
N ASP A 1132 -8.47 50.08 11.24
CA ASP A 1132 -7.66 49.66 12.39
C ASP A 1132 -7.91 48.22 12.84
N ILE A 1133 -9.05 47.64 12.48
CA ILE A 1133 -9.46 46.31 12.95
C ILE A 1133 -8.82 45.20 12.11
N LEU A 1134 -8.63 45.42 10.81
CA LEU A 1134 -8.09 44.42 9.88
C LEU A 1134 -6.58 44.54 9.66
N THR A 1135 -5.98 45.70 9.95
CA THR A 1135 -4.51 45.89 9.97
C THR A 1135 -3.80 44.95 10.96
N HIS A 1136 -4.55 44.35 11.88
CA HIS A 1136 -4.07 43.42 12.91
C HIS A 1136 -4.36 41.93 12.63
N LEU A 1137 -4.69 41.55 11.38
CA LEU A 1137 -4.88 40.15 10.96
C LEU A 1137 -3.74 39.63 10.06
N PRO A 1138 -2.49 39.51 10.56
CA PRO A 1138 -1.29 39.29 9.75
C PRO A 1138 -1.18 37.89 9.10
N ASN A 1139 -2.05 36.96 9.48
CA ASN A 1139 -2.02 35.56 9.04
C ASN A 1139 -3.26 35.17 8.21
N LEU A 1140 -4.17 36.10 7.96
CA LEU A 1140 -5.41 35.84 7.26
C LEU A 1140 -5.14 35.46 5.80
N LYS A 1141 -5.70 34.34 5.38
CA LYS A 1141 -5.61 33.79 4.02
C LYS A 1141 -6.96 33.70 3.32
N TYR A 1142 -8.01 33.48 4.09
CA TYR A 1142 -9.37 33.40 3.56
C TYR A 1142 -10.26 34.36 4.33
N LEU A 1143 -10.90 35.27 3.60
CA LEU A 1143 -11.87 36.20 4.14
C LEU A 1143 -13.13 36.17 3.29
N ASN A 1144 -14.25 35.77 3.90
CA ASN A 1144 -15.55 35.81 3.26
C ASN A 1144 -16.45 36.86 3.91
N LEU A 1145 -16.86 37.85 3.11
CA LEU A 1145 -17.70 38.98 3.47
C LEU A 1145 -18.95 39.06 2.57
N ASN A 1146 -19.24 38.01 1.80
CA ASN A 1146 -20.38 37.94 0.88
C ASN A 1146 -21.70 38.25 1.60
N ASN A 1147 -22.61 38.95 0.93
CA ASN A 1147 -23.95 39.30 1.44
C ASN A 1147 -23.90 40.11 2.75
N ASN A 1148 -23.32 41.30 2.68
CA ASN A 1148 -23.30 42.30 3.75
C ASN A 1148 -23.75 43.67 3.19
N ASN A 1149 -23.72 44.73 3.99
CA ASN A 1149 -24.14 46.08 3.60
C ASN A 1149 -22.95 47.03 3.35
N ILE A 1150 -21.78 46.49 2.96
CA ILE A 1150 -20.55 47.27 2.82
C ILE A 1150 -20.69 48.24 1.65
N LYS A 1151 -20.51 49.55 1.90
CA LYS A 1151 -20.70 50.62 0.90
C LYS A 1151 -19.41 51.06 0.21
N ALA A 1152 -18.28 50.95 0.90
CA ALA A 1152 -16.95 51.29 0.39
C ALA A 1152 -15.90 50.42 1.07
N ILE A 1153 -14.77 50.24 0.40
CA ILE A 1153 -13.59 49.57 0.93
C ILE A 1153 -12.44 50.57 0.84
N ASP A 1154 -11.79 50.84 1.96
CA ASP A 1154 -10.63 51.73 2.00
C ASP A 1154 -9.42 51.07 1.31
N ASP A 1155 -8.72 51.79 0.43
CA ASP A 1155 -7.50 51.31 -0.23
C ASP A 1155 -6.39 50.93 0.78
N LEU A 1156 -6.37 51.60 1.95
CA LEU A 1156 -5.47 51.26 3.05
C LEU A 1156 -5.77 49.89 3.67
N LEU A 1157 -7.03 49.46 3.62
CA LEU A 1157 -7.50 48.17 4.15
C LEU A 1157 -6.96 47.01 3.30
N LEU A 1158 -7.06 47.13 1.98
CA LEU A 1158 -6.59 46.12 1.02
C LEU A 1158 -5.07 45.95 1.05
N THR A 1159 -4.32 47.06 1.17
CA THR A 1159 -2.84 47.02 1.26
C THR A 1159 -2.31 46.37 2.56
N SER A 1160 -3.13 46.31 3.61
CA SER A 1160 -2.76 45.69 4.89
C SER A 1160 -2.88 44.16 4.90
N LEU A 1161 -3.74 43.57 4.05
CA LEU A 1161 -4.04 42.14 4.00
C LEU A 1161 -3.09 41.34 3.08
N ARG A 1162 -1.76 41.51 3.26
CA ARG A 1162 -0.72 41.01 2.35
C ARG A 1162 -0.65 39.48 2.13
N LYS A 1163 -1.27 38.67 2.99
CA LYS A 1163 -1.25 37.20 2.91
C LYS A 1163 -2.59 36.59 2.46
N LEU A 1164 -3.55 37.43 2.08
CA LEU A 1164 -4.88 37.00 1.70
C LEU A 1164 -4.83 36.26 0.35
N ASP A 1165 -5.22 34.98 0.35
CA ASP A 1165 -5.31 34.13 -0.83
C ASP A 1165 -6.69 34.28 -1.51
N VAL A 1166 -7.75 34.47 -0.72
CA VAL A 1166 -9.14 34.54 -1.18
C VAL A 1166 -9.92 35.61 -0.43
N LEU A 1167 -10.58 36.49 -1.18
CA LEU A 1167 -11.49 37.52 -0.70
C LEU A 1167 -12.83 37.39 -1.44
N ASP A 1168 -13.92 37.18 -0.70
CA ASP A 1168 -15.27 37.12 -1.25
C ASP A 1168 -16.11 38.31 -0.77
N LEU A 1169 -16.42 39.24 -1.69
CA LEU A 1169 -17.16 40.48 -1.43
C LEU A 1169 -18.51 40.54 -2.17
N ARG A 1170 -18.97 39.43 -2.75
CA ARG A 1170 -20.20 39.40 -3.57
C ARG A 1170 -21.41 39.89 -2.77
N ASN A 1171 -22.43 40.41 -3.46
CA ASN A 1171 -23.68 40.89 -2.85
C ASN A 1171 -23.47 41.93 -1.73
N ASN A 1172 -22.61 42.93 -1.97
CA ASN A 1172 -22.46 44.11 -1.12
C ASN A 1172 -22.85 45.38 -1.92
N SER A 1173 -23.05 46.51 -1.23
CA SER A 1173 -23.44 47.79 -1.85
C SER A 1173 -22.24 48.67 -2.24
N ILE A 1174 -21.15 48.06 -2.72
CA ILE A 1174 -19.87 48.74 -2.96
C ILE A 1174 -19.98 49.64 -4.19
N ASN A 1175 -19.83 50.95 -3.98
CA ASN A 1175 -20.03 51.97 -5.03
C ASN A 1175 -18.71 52.55 -5.59
N THR A 1176 -17.56 51.92 -5.25
CA THR A 1176 -16.22 52.40 -5.62
C THR A 1176 -15.70 51.75 -6.90
N ASN A 1177 -14.98 52.54 -7.71
CA ASN A 1177 -14.34 52.11 -8.95
C ASN A 1177 -13.19 51.13 -8.62
N ILE A 1178 -13.42 49.83 -8.78
CA ILE A 1178 -12.49 48.74 -8.46
C ILE A 1178 -11.25 48.72 -9.39
N GLU A 1179 -11.17 49.59 -10.41
CA GLU A 1179 -10.07 49.64 -11.37
C GLU A 1179 -8.69 50.02 -10.79
N SER A 1180 -8.62 50.53 -9.54
CA SER A 1180 -7.35 50.79 -8.84
C SER A 1180 -6.69 49.54 -8.24
N LEU A 1181 -7.32 48.35 -8.34
CA LEU A 1181 -6.87 47.08 -7.74
C LEU A 1181 -5.84 46.27 -8.56
N ASN A 1182 -5.24 46.84 -9.60
CA ASN A 1182 -4.17 46.18 -10.38
C ASN A 1182 -2.83 46.10 -9.65
#